data_AF-I0I5Z0-F1
#
_entry.id   AF-I0I5Z0-F1
#
_cell.length_a   1.000
_cell.length_b   1.000
_cell.length_c   1.000
_cell.angle_alpha   90.00
_cell.angle_beta   90.00
_cell.angle_gamma   90.00
#
_symmetry.space_group_name_H-M   'P 1'
#
loop_
_entity.id
_entity.type
_entity.pdbx_description
1 polymer ?
#
loop_
_entity_poly.entity_id
_entity_poly.type
_entity_poly.pdbx_seq_one_letter_code
_entity_poly.pdbx_strand_id
1 'polypeptide(L)'
;MAPMIRIQLLGGFSITCDGQELLPGRSNTRLALLLAFLLLKRNLLLSRKQIAYLFWTDSTDKQARSNLRGLLTTLRREAPMLATCLLDDKTLLGWHSDPTQEIDVTDFESALERAAMLDQEANKELVVDTLKKALSLYTGDLLPASYADWVLAERLRLKTAYLDGLHWLIDLLETLGRHHEAIHYAEQLWRADPLRETTIFLLMRLYAAVGDRARALSLYADSARLLVEELGVEPGPAIQELHQRLLQEPELHRAEKAADRADDEAACSLIGRTEQWEKLVASWRAASAGAAHIVMLTGEAGIGKSYLAHKLRQWCSAQGATVLPATCPQARLPAPYVALAPLLASQLLAQRIERMDEADVACLQALSAALRRRYALNRPEPLAAQWQQLRLLQALTTLLTDPAEPTLITLDDAQWCDEQSFEWLNYLFAVEPTARLMVVMMVGEGDFAEMPFQRACAAFLAKGHLQPIELNRLTFEESARLARHVASQPLDQRTVEQLYAASAGNPFFIIELVRMLETSQGVAQGLLTEGTLPASVSALILHRLSTLSPTARRLLDVAAVIGQHFTPMLLFQADRAPSDALVQALDELWRCALIVAAGADVYTFSHELVREVIYRGLSDARRRHLHRRVAQAMVELSTGDRQEMFTDEDNRIATHFALADRIPEAAHFQTQ
;
A
#
# COMPACT_ATOMS: atom_id res chain seq x y z
N MET A 1 -21.27 -30.73 39.60
CA MET A 1 -20.40 -30.78 38.41
C MET A 1 -18.98 -30.75 38.92
N ALA A 2 -18.11 -31.66 38.47
CA ALA A 2 -16.69 -31.56 38.80
C ALA A 2 -16.14 -30.28 38.15
N PRO A 3 -15.26 -29.52 38.83
CA PRO A 3 -14.71 -28.28 38.30
C PRO A 3 -13.89 -28.55 37.03
N MET A 4 -14.08 -27.74 35.99
CA MET A 4 -13.42 -27.95 34.69
C MET A 4 -12.12 -27.16 34.64
N ILE A 5 -11.01 -27.85 34.37
CA ILE A 5 -9.67 -27.26 34.36
C ILE A 5 -9.22 -27.09 32.91
N ARG A 6 -8.97 -25.85 32.50
CA ARG A 6 -8.41 -25.52 31.19
C ARG A 6 -6.94 -25.14 31.32
N ILE A 7 -6.10 -25.82 30.55
CA ILE A 7 -4.65 -25.60 30.52
C ILE A 7 -4.27 -25.19 29.11
N GLN A 8 -3.73 -23.98 28.99
CA GLN A 8 -3.21 -23.43 27.75
C GLN A 8 -1.68 -23.42 27.79
N LEU A 9 -1.04 -24.04 26.79
CA LEU A 9 0.41 -24.09 26.59
C LEU A 9 0.84 -23.52 25.22
N LEU A 10 -0.08 -23.45 24.25
CA LEU A 10 0.12 -22.90 22.90
C LEU A 10 -0.17 -21.39 22.90
N GLY A 11 0.80 -20.59 22.44
CA GLY A 11 0.71 -19.13 22.44
C GLY A 11 0.86 -18.47 23.83
N GLY A 12 0.90 -19.25 24.91
CA GLY A 12 1.04 -18.74 26.27
C GLY A 12 1.01 -19.85 27.32
N PHE A 13 1.11 -19.49 28.61
CA PHE A 13 0.88 -20.43 29.71
C PHE A 13 -0.24 -19.89 30.60
N SER A 14 -1.36 -20.59 30.66
CA SER A 14 -2.45 -20.27 31.59
C SER A 14 -3.09 -21.55 32.11
N ILE A 15 -3.48 -21.56 33.39
CA ILE A 15 -4.26 -22.65 33.98
C ILE A 15 -5.44 -22.03 34.69
N THR A 16 -6.65 -22.34 34.23
CA THR A 16 -7.90 -21.81 34.77
C THR A 16 -8.81 -22.94 35.23
N CYS A 17 -9.59 -22.70 36.27
CA CYS A 17 -10.57 -23.61 36.82
C CYS A 17 -11.89 -22.84 36.95
N ASP A 18 -12.92 -23.27 36.22
CA ASP A 18 -14.21 -22.57 36.14
C ASP A 18 -14.07 -21.04 35.87
N GLY A 19 -13.06 -20.66 35.06
CA GLY A 19 -12.76 -19.27 34.69
C GLY A 19 -11.87 -18.50 35.68
N GLN A 20 -11.48 -19.07 36.81
CA GLN A 20 -10.51 -18.47 37.74
C GLN A 20 -9.09 -18.97 37.48
N GLU A 21 -8.11 -18.07 37.42
CA GLU A 21 -6.70 -18.42 37.23
C GLU A 21 -6.15 -19.10 38.49
N LEU A 22 -5.74 -20.37 38.36
CA LEU A 22 -5.20 -21.16 39.48
C LEU A 22 -3.76 -20.78 39.81
N LEU A 23 -3.02 -20.23 38.85
CA LEU A 23 -1.63 -19.81 38.99
C LEU A 23 -1.43 -18.44 38.33
N PRO A 24 -1.63 -17.32 39.07
CA PRO A 24 -1.53 -15.98 38.50
C PRO A 24 -0.12 -15.67 37.97
N GLY A 25 -0.01 -15.51 36.66
CA GLY A 25 0.98 -14.62 36.02
C GLY A 25 2.47 -14.95 36.15
N ARG A 26 2.90 -16.22 36.09
CA ARG A 26 4.35 -16.54 35.95
C ARG A 26 4.64 -17.74 35.03
N SER A 27 4.43 -17.52 33.73
CA SER A 27 4.71 -18.47 32.63
C SER A 27 6.14 -19.02 32.59
N ASN A 28 7.10 -18.40 33.29
CA ASN A 28 8.52 -18.79 33.28
C ASN A 28 9.04 -19.28 34.66
N THR A 29 8.16 -19.70 35.57
CA THR A 29 8.61 -20.34 36.82
C THR A 29 8.98 -21.79 36.58
N ARG A 30 9.96 -22.30 37.33
CA ARG A 30 10.33 -23.74 37.29
C ARG A 30 9.14 -24.66 37.63
N LEU A 31 8.16 -24.18 38.39
CA LEU A 31 6.92 -24.90 38.67
C LEU A 31 6.05 -25.04 37.41
N ALA A 32 5.82 -23.94 36.68
CA ALA A 32 5.07 -23.95 35.42
C ALA A 32 5.73 -24.84 34.35
N LEU A 33 7.07 -24.79 34.23
CA LEU A 33 7.82 -25.64 33.31
C LEU A 33 7.75 -27.12 33.70
N LEU A 34 7.81 -27.44 34.99
CA LEU A 34 7.66 -28.81 35.47
C LEU A 34 6.25 -29.34 35.19
N LEU A 35 5.22 -28.51 35.40
CA LEU A 35 3.85 -28.87 35.08
C LEU A 35 3.66 -29.11 33.58
N ALA A 36 4.07 -28.16 32.74
CA ALA A 36 3.98 -28.33 31.29
C ALA A 36 4.72 -29.58 30.80
N PHE A 37 5.91 -29.86 31.34
CA PHE A 37 6.65 -31.07 31.02
C PHE A 37 5.90 -32.37 31.39
N LEU A 38 5.31 -32.42 32.59
CA LEU A 38 4.52 -33.58 33.02
C LEU A 38 3.24 -33.74 32.19
N LEU A 39 2.58 -32.63 31.84
CA LEU A 39 1.37 -32.63 31.01
C LEU A 39 1.65 -33.10 29.57
N LEU A 40 2.77 -32.68 28.98
CA LEU A 40 3.20 -33.16 27.66
C LEU A 40 3.62 -34.63 27.66
N LYS A 41 4.02 -35.17 28.82
CA LYS A 41 4.42 -36.58 28.99
C LYS A 41 3.41 -37.38 29.82
N ARG A 42 2.13 -36.98 29.81
CA ARG A 42 1.10 -37.45 30.76
C ARG A 42 0.66 -38.92 30.69
N ASN A 43 1.29 -39.74 29.85
CA ASN A 43 1.05 -41.18 29.81
C ASN A 43 2.33 -41.97 30.09
N LEU A 44 3.37 -41.30 30.59
CA LEU A 44 4.67 -41.89 30.88
C LEU A 44 4.99 -41.76 32.39
N LEU A 45 5.51 -42.84 32.97
CA LEU A 45 6.13 -42.82 34.28
C LEU A 45 7.61 -42.48 34.12
N LEU A 46 8.00 -41.30 34.58
CA LEU A 46 9.35 -40.76 34.42
C LEU A 46 10.16 -40.91 35.71
N SER A 47 11.45 -41.19 35.60
CA SER A 47 12.30 -41.27 36.78
C SER A 47 12.49 -39.90 37.42
N ARG A 48 12.34 -39.82 38.74
CA ARG A 48 12.67 -38.60 39.51
C ARG A 48 14.10 -38.12 39.28
N LYS A 49 15.03 -39.06 39.06
CA LYS A 49 16.44 -38.76 38.76
C LYS A 49 16.58 -38.07 37.40
N GLN A 50 15.85 -38.53 36.38
CA GLN A 50 15.88 -37.96 35.03
C GLN A 50 15.29 -36.54 35.02
N ILE A 51 14.13 -36.35 35.68
CA ILE A 51 13.52 -35.02 35.79
C ILE A 51 14.44 -34.05 36.55
N ALA A 52 15.02 -34.51 37.67
CA ALA A 52 15.95 -33.69 38.44
C ALA A 52 17.18 -33.27 37.63
N TYR A 53 17.73 -34.18 36.81
CA TYR A 53 18.87 -33.86 35.95
C TYR A 53 18.51 -32.86 34.84
N LEU A 54 17.33 -33.02 34.23
CA LEU A 54 16.86 -32.16 33.13
C LEU A 54 16.61 -30.70 33.57
N PHE A 55 16.06 -30.50 34.76
CA PHE A 55 15.68 -29.16 35.26
C PHE A 55 16.79 -28.44 36.04
N TRP A 56 17.79 -29.17 36.53
CA TRP A 56 18.90 -28.64 37.32
C TRP A 56 20.24 -29.22 36.87
N THR A 57 20.62 -28.93 35.63
CA THR A 57 21.86 -29.41 34.98
C THR A 57 23.14 -29.05 35.77
N ASP A 58 23.15 -27.88 36.42
CA ASP A 58 24.31 -27.36 37.15
C ASP A 58 24.37 -27.76 38.63
N SER A 59 23.46 -28.63 39.08
CA SER A 59 23.34 -29.05 40.48
C SER A 59 23.84 -30.48 40.71
N THR A 60 24.32 -30.76 41.91
CA THR A 60 24.60 -32.14 42.33
C THR A 60 23.30 -32.97 42.37
N ASP A 61 23.38 -34.29 42.15
CA ASP A 61 22.21 -35.20 42.15
C ASP A 61 21.39 -35.08 43.46
N LYS A 62 22.06 -34.89 44.61
CA LYS A 62 21.41 -34.69 45.90
C LYS A 62 20.64 -33.35 45.96
N GLN A 63 21.24 -32.28 45.44
CA GLN A 63 20.61 -30.94 45.43
C GLN A 63 19.44 -30.87 44.44
N ALA A 64 19.61 -31.43 43.23
CA ALA A 64 18.57 -31.46 42.20
C ALA A 64 17.31 -32.21 42.69
N ARG A 65 17.47 -33.36 43.35
CA ARG A 65 16.34 -34.11 43.94
C ARG A 65 15.68 -33.37 45.11
N SER A 66 16.46 -32.65 45.91
CA SER A 66 15.93 -31.80 46.98
C SER A 66 15.06 -30.67 46.41
N ASN A 67 15.55 -29.99 45.37
CA ASN A 67 14.82 -28.93 44.68
C ASN A 67 13.52 -29.46 44.02
N LEU A 68 13.57 -30.65 43.40
CA LEU A 68 12.38 -31.31 42.84
C LEU A 68 11.33 -31.61 43.92
N ARG A 69 11.75 -32.11 45.09
CA ARG A 69 10.83 -32.32 46.22
C ARG A 69 10.22 -31.01 46.72
N GLY A 70 11.01 -29.94 46.75
CA GLY A 70 10.55 -28.60 47.07
C GLY A 70 9.42 -28.15 46.13
N LEU A 71 9.63 -28.23 44.81
CA LEU A 71 8.62 -27.84 43.81
C LEU A 71 7.34 -28.67 43.90
N LEU A 72 7.45 -29.98 44.13
CA LEU A 72 6.26 -30.84 44.29
C LEU A 72 5.48 -30.51 45.57
N THR A 73 6.17 -30.11 46.64
CA THR A 73 5.52 -29.61 47.85
C THR A 73 4.79 -28.29 47.58
N THR A 74 5.42 -27.38 46.84
CA THR A 74 4.82 -26.13 46.40
C THR A 74 3.57 -26.37 45.55
N LEU A 75 3.64 -27.31 44.60
CA LEU A 75 2.50 -27.69 43.76
C LEU A 75 1.30 -28.13 44.59
N ARG A 76 1.52 -29.02 45.56
CA ARG A 76 0.46 -29.51 46.46
C ARG A 76 -0.19 -28.42 47.29
N ARG A 77 0.58 -27.38 47.63
CA ARG A 77 0.11 -26.25 48.42
C ARG A 77 -0.66 -25.23 47.57
N GLU A 78 -0.14 -24.90 46.40
CA GLU A 78 -0.64 -23.80 45.56
C GLU A 78 -1.74 -24.25 44.59
N ALA A 79 -1.70 -25.49 44.13
CA ALA A 79 -2.70 -26.06 43.22
C ALA A 79 -3.07 -27.50 43.64
N PRO A 80 -3.77 -27.68 44.78
CA PRO A 80 -4.12 -29.01 45.30
C PRO A 80 -4.98 -29.83 44.33
N MET A 81 -5.82 -29.18 43.51
CA MET A 81 -6.66 -29.82 42.50
C MET A 81 -5.85 -30.37 41.31
N LEU A 82 -4.68 -29.82 41.01
CA LEU A 82 -3.77 -30.36 39.99
C LEU A 82 -2.91 -31.49 40.58
N ALA A 83 -2.60 -31.39 41.88
CA ALA A 83 -1.76 -32.37 42.55
C ALA A 83 -2.43 -33.74 42.72
N THR A 84 -3.76 -33.83 42.66
CA THR A 84 -4.50 -35.11 42.65
C THR A 84 -4.24 -35.93 41.40
N CYS A 85 -3.85 -35.28 40.30
CA CYS A 85 -3.54 -35.93 39.03
C CYS A 85 -2.06 -36.36 38.95
N LEU A 86 -1.26 -36.07 39.97
CA LEU A 86 0.15 -36.41 40.00
C LEU A 86 0.35 -37.77 40.67
N LEU A 87 0.90 -38.72 39.91
CA LEU A 87 1.35 -40.02 40.41
C LEU A 87 2.74 -39.85 41.01
N ASP A 88 2.84 -39.82 42.34
CA ASP A 88 4.10 -39.67 43.08
C ASP A 88 4.50 -40.98 43.77
N ASP A 89 5.41 -41.74 43.18
CA ASP A 89 6.06 -42.88 43.83
C ASP A 89 7.47 -42.47 44.32
N LYS A 90 8.12 -43.33 45.12
CA LYS A 90 9.47 -43.11 45.68
C LYS A 90 10.52 -42.88 44.58
N THR A 91 10.33 -43.46 43.39
CA THR A 91 11.31 -43.42 42.28
C THR A 91 10.76 -42.85 40.98
N LEU A 92 9.43 -42.86 40.79
CA LEU A 92 8.75 -42.46 39.57
C LEU A 92 7.78 -41.30 39.80
N LEU A 93 7.64 -40.45 38.78
CA LEU A 93 6.67 -39.38 38.70
C LEU A 93 5.88 -39.54 37.40
N GLY A 94 4.56 -39.42 37.47
CA GLY A 94 3.68 -39.41 36.30
C GLY A 94 2.55 -38.41 36.46
N TRP A 95 1.87 -38.15 35.36
CA TRP A 95 0.60 -37.44 35.34
C TRP A 95 -0.50 -38.43 34.97
N HIS A 96 -1.68 -38.30 35.56
CA HIS A 96 -2.85 -39.09 35.21
C HIS A 96 -3.79 -38.25 34.34
N SER A 97 -4.33 -38.87 33.29
CA SER A 97 -5.35 -38.23 32.44
C SER A 97 -6.68 -38.16 33.18
N ASP A 98 -7.21 -36.96 33.38
CA ASP A 98 -8.51 -36.72 34.00
C ASP A 98 -9.47 -36.14 32.93
N PRO A 99 -10.66 -36.73 32.71
CA PRO A 99 -11.63 -36.22 31.72
C PRO A 99 -12.16 -34.81 32.02
N THR A 100 -11.87 -34.25 33.20
CA THR A 100 -12.20 -32.86 33.57
C THR A 100 -11.13 -31.84 33.18
N GLN A 101 -10.03 -32.30 32.55
CA GLN A 101 -8.93 -31.47 32.07
C GLN A 101 -8.95 -31.30 30.55
N GLU A 102 -9.11 -30.06 30.10
CA GLU A 102 -8.91 -29.65 28.70
C GLU A 102 -7.49 -29.07 28.57
N ILE A 103 -6.68 -29.68 27.71
CA ILE A 103 -5.28 -29.27 27.49
C ILE A 103 -5.15 -28.97 26.00
N ASP A 104 -4.89 -27.72 25.65
CA ASP A 104 -4.88 -27.27 24.25
C ASP A 104 -3.95 -28.09 23.32
N VAL A 105 -2.74 -28.43 23.76
CA VAL A 105 -1.80 -29.28 22.99
C VAL A 105 -2.38 -30.66 22.74
N THR A 106 -3.14 -31.18 23.69
CA THR A 106 -3.79 -32.49 23.57
C THR A 106 -4.94 -32.46 22.64
N ASP A 107 -5.79 -31.45 22.82
CA ASP A 107 -6.99 -31.32 22.02
C ASP A 107 -6.59 -31.13 20.55
N PHE A 108 -5.49 -30.41 20.32
CA PHE A 108 -4.82 -30.31 19.03
C PHE A 108 -4.34 -31.66 18.49
N GLU A 109 -3.50 -32.40 19.23
CA GLU A 109 -2.96 -33.70 18.78
C GLU A 109 -4.07 -34.74 18.56
N SER A 110 -5.02 -34.85 19.49
CA SER A 110 -6.15 -35.77 19.40
C SER A 110 -7.11 -35.41 18.25
N ALA A 111 -7.27 -34.12 17.93
CA ALA A 111 -8.04 -33.71 16.75
C ALA A 111 -7.33 -34.10 15.44
N LEU A 112 -6.00 -33.98 15.37
CA LEU A 112 -5.22 -34.47 14.21
C LEU A 112 -5.30 -36.00 14.06
N GLU A 113 -5.16 -36.74 15.17
CA GLU A 113 -5.31 -38.21 15.17
C GLU A 113 -6.72 -38.63 14.75
N ARG A 114 -7.75 -37.93 15.24
CA ARG A 114 -9.13 -38.17 14.85
C ARG A 114 -9.35 -37.90 13.36
N ALA A 115 -8.78 -36.83 12.82
CA ALA A 115 -8.83 -36.58 11.39
C ALA A 115 -8.19 -37.76 10.62
N ALA A 116 -7.07 -38.31 11.10
CA ALA A 116 -6.36 -39.41 10.43
C ALA A 116 -7.17 -40.71 10.43
N MET A 117 -7.92 -40.97 11.50
CA MET A 117 -8.87 -42.09 11.55
C MET A 117 -10.03 -41.88 10.56
N LEU A 118 -10.59 -40.68 10.49
CA LEU A 118 -11.72 -40.37 9.59
C LEU A 118 -11.35 -40.41 8.11
N ASP A 119 -10.10 -40.12 7.76
CA ASP A 119 -9.60 -40.21 6.40
C ASP A 119 -9.53 -41.66 5.90
N GLN A 120 -9.22 -42.60 6.80
CA GLN A 120 -9.30 -44.04 6.51
C GLN A 120 -10.73 -44.51 6.24
N GLU A 121 -11.72 -43.85 6.84
CA GLU A 121 -13.16 -44.09 6.62
C GLU A 121 -13.70 -43.38 5.35
N ALA A 122 -12.83 -42.70 4.60
CA ALA A 122 -13.14 -41.96 3.36
C ALA A 122 -14.17 -40.81 3.50
N ASN A 123 -14.38 -40.29 4.72
CA ASN A 123 -15.31 -39.17 4.96
C ASN A 123 -14.60 -37.81 4.88
N LYS A 124 -14.27 -37.39 3.66
CA LYS A 124 -13.46 -36.18 3.39
C LYS A 124 -14.03 -34.89 4.01
N GLU A 125 -15.34 -34.68 4.00
CA GLU A 125 -15.94 -33.46 4.58
C GLU A 125 -15.76 -33.42 6.11
N LEU A 126 -15.93 -34.55 6.78
CA LEU A 126 -15.73 -34.61 8.24
C LEU A 126 -14.25 -34.48 8.62
N VAL A 127 -13.34 -34.95 7.75
CA VAL A 127 -11.89 -34.72 7.89
C VAL A 127 -11.58 -33.22 7.79
N VAL A 128 -12.13 -32.51 6.79
CA VAL A 128 -11.98 -31.05 6.65
C VAL A 128 -12.40 -30.34 7.93
N ASP A 129 -13.61 -30.61 8.43
CA ASP A 129 -14.12 -29.95 9.64
C ASP A 129 -13.30 -30.27 10.89
N THR A 130 -12.79 -31.50 10.99
CA THR A 130 -11.95 -31.92 12.12
C THR A 130 -10.57 -31.25 12.05
N LEU A 131 -9.96 -31.16 10.87
CA LEU A 131 -8.70 -30.45 10.66
C LEU A 131 -8.82 -28.96 10.93
N LYS A 132 -9.90 -28.31 10.48
CA LYS A 132 -10.16 -26.89 10.77
C LYS A 132 -10.22 -26.63 12.28
N LYS A 133 -10.91 -27.51 13.02
CA LYS A 133 -10.95 -27.45 14.49
C LYS A 133 -9.57 -27.65 15.09
N ALA A 134 -8.83 -28.68 14.67
CA ALA A 134 -7.46 -28.93 15.14
C ALA A 134 -6.59 -27.68 14.96
N LEU A 135 -6.51 -27.16 13.75
CA LEU A 135 -5.68 -25.99 13.42
C LEU A 135 -6.08 -24.73 14.20
N SER A 136 -7.37 -24.56 14.51
CA SER A 136 -7.85 -23.44 15.34
C SER A 136 -7.39 -23.50 16.80
N LEU A 137 -7.03 -24.69 17.31
CA LEU A 137 -6.49 -24.87 18.66
C LEU A 137 -5.01 -24.46 18.75
N TYR A 138 -4.30 -24.40 17.62
CA TYR A 138 -2.92 -23.94 17.57
C TYR A 138 -2.86 -22.41 17.52
N THR A 139 -2.85 -21.76 18.68
CA THR A 139 -2.85 -20.29 18.79
C THR A 139 -1.46 -19.65 18.77
N GLY A 140 -0.39 -20.45 18.73
CA GLY A 140 0.99 -19.97 18.68
C GLY A 140 1.99 -21.00 19.23
N ASP A 141 3.27 -20.62 19.25
CA ASP A 141 4.35 -21.49 19.71
C ASP A 141 4.16 -21.98 21.16
N LEU A 142 4.62 -23.20 21.43
CA LEU A 142 4.62 -23.79 22.78
C LEU A 142 5.48 -22.94 23.72
N LEU A 143 4.87 -22.42 24.80
CA LEU A 143 5.52 -21.68 25.88
C LEU A 143 6.54 -20.64 25.37
N PRO A 144 6.10 -19.58 24.65
CA PRO A 144 7.00 -18.71 23.90
C PRO A 144 8.03 -17.99 24.77
N ALA A 145 7.72 -17.75 26.05
CA ALA A 145 8.59 -17.11 27.02
C ALA A 145 9.72 -18.00 27.58
N SER A 146 9.74 -19.30 27.23
CA SER A 146 10.74 -20.27 27.71
C SER A 146 11.69 -20.71 26.59
N TYR A 147 12.95 -20.90 26.97
CA TYR A 147 14.05 -21.30 26.08
C TYR A 147 14.77 -22.57 26.56
N ALA A 148 14.14 -23.38 27.42
CA ALA A 148 14.72 -24.66 27.82
C ALA A 148 14.82 -25.62 26.62
N ASP A 149 15.91 -26.37 26.51
CA ASP A 149 16.19 -27.23 25.33
C ASP A 149 15.05 -28.19 25.00
N TRP A 150 14.43 -28.80 26.01
CA TRP A 150 13.30 -29.70 25.82
C TRP A 150 12.05 -28.98 25.29
N VAL A 151 11.84 -27.70 25.65
CA VAL A 151 10.73 -26.88 25.14
C VAL A 151 10.96 -26.57 23.68
N LEU A 152 12.20 -26.24 23.27
CA LEU A 152 12.54 -25.96 21.88
C LEU A 152 12.29 -27.19 20.99
N ALA A 153 12.67 -28.38 21.46
CA ALA A 153 12.41 -29.64 20.75
C ALA A 153 10.91 -29.93 20.60
N GLU A 154 10.12 -29.78 21.66
CA GLU A 154 8.65 -29.98 21.59
C GLU A 154 7.95 -28.88 20.78
N ARG A 155 8.40 -27.64 20.87
CA ARG A 155 7.89 -26.53 20.04
C ARG A 155 8.09 -26.82 18.56
N LEU A 156 9.29 -27.28 18.17
CA LEU A 156 9.55 -27.65 16.79
C LEU A 156 8.64 -28.82 16.35
N ARG A 157 8.50 -29.87 17.18
CA ARG A 157 7.61 -31.01 16.88
C ARG A 157 6.17 -30.57 16.63
N LEU A 158 5.62 -29.74 17.52
CA LEU A 158 4.23 -29.25 17.41
C LEU A 158 4.05 -28.29 16.23
N LYS A 159 5.04 -27.42 15.99
CA LYS A 159 5.03 -26.54 14.81
C LYS A 159 5.05 -27.35 13.51
N THR A 160 5.87 -28.39 13.43
CA THR A 160 5.88 -29.30 12.28
C THR A 160 4.52 -29.97 12.10
N ALA A 161 3.92 -30.51 13.16
CA ALA A 161 2.59 -31.13 13.09
C ALA A 161 1.50 -30.13 12.63
N TYR A 162 1.57 -28.87 13.07
CA TYR A 162 0.68 -27.81 12.61
C TYR A 162 0.84 -27.50 11.11
N LEU A 163 2.09 -27.35 10.65
CA LEU A 163 2.37 -27.11 9.23
C LEU A 163 1.94 -28.29 8.36
N ASP A 164 2.17 -29.52 8.81
CA ASP A 164 1.73 -30.74 8.12
C ASP A 164 0.20 -30.83 8.06
N GLY A 165 -0.49 -30.46 9.15
CA GLY A 165 -1.95 -30.36 9.18
C GLY A 165 -2.51 -29.32 8.22
N LEU A 166 -1.86 -28.16 8.08
CA LEU A 166 -2.21 -27.14 7.08
C LEU A 166 -2.06 -27.68 5.65
N HIS A 167 -0.93 -28.31 5.33
CA HIS A 167 -0.70 -28.91 4.02
C HIS A 167 -1.78 -29.94 3.69
N TRP A 168 -2.08 -30.83 4.64
CA TRP A 168 -3.10 -31.85 4.45
C TRP A 168 -4.50 -31.25 4.22
N LEU A 169 -4.87 -30.22 4.98
CA LEU A 169 -6.14 -29.53 4.76
C LEU A 169 -6.20 -28.86 3.38
N ILE A 170 -5.11 -28.24 2.93
CA ILE A 170 -5.03 -27.61 1.61
C ILE A 170 -5.21 -28.65 0.51
N ASP A 171 -4.47 -29.76 0.56
CA ASP A 171 -4.58 -30.85 -0.42
C ASP A 171 -6.01 -31.41 -0.47
N LEU A 172 -6.64 -31.59 0.69
CA LEU A 172 -8.01 -32.11 0.77
C LEU A 172 -9.02 -31.13 0.15
N LEU A 173 -8.90 -29.83 0.45
CA LEU A 173 -9.74 -28.78 -0.13
C LEU A 173 -9.55 -28.66 -1.65
N GLU A 174 -8.32 -28.82 -2.15
CA GLU A 174 -8.04 -28.91 -3.59
C GLU A 174 -8.77 -30.11 -4.22
N THR A 175 -8.71 -31.30 -3.62
CA THR A 175 -9.43 -32.47 -4.17
C THR A 175 -10.95 -32.31 -4.17
N LEU A 176 -11.49 -31.47 -3.28
CA LEU A 176 -12.91 -31.13 -3.21
C LEU A 176 -13.28 -29.93 -4.11
N GLY A 177 -12.32 -29.35 -4.83
CA GLY A 177 -12.52 -28.18 -5.69
C GLY A 177 -12.77 -26.87 -4.95
N ARG A 178 -12.53 -26.82 -3.64
CA ARG A 178 -12.76 -25.65 -2.76
C ARG A 178 -11.54 -24.73 -2.75
N HIS A 179 -11.12 -24.29 -3.94
CA HIS A 179 -9.87 -23.55 -4.17
C HIS A 179 -9.77 -22.24 -3.36
N HIS A 180 -10.87 -21.50 -3.17
CA HIS A 180 -10.85 -20.28 -2.36
C HIS A 180 -10.53 -20.53 -0.88
N GLU A 181 -11.02 -21.64 -0.32
CA GLU A 181 -10.69 -22.01 1.06
C GLU A 181 -9.26 -22.54 1.16
N ALA A 182 -8.80 -23.29 0.16
CA ALA A 182 -7.42 -23.74 0.07
C ALA A 182 -6.44 -22.55 0.06
N ILE A 183 -6.76 -21.47 -0.68
CA ILE A 183 -5.96 -20.23 -0.69
C ILE A 183 -5.84 -19.64 0.72
N HIS A 184 -6.92 -19.57 1.48
CA HIS A 184 -6.90 -19.02 2.85
C HIS A 184 -5.89 -19.76 3.75
N TYR A 185 -5.88 -21.10 3.73
CA TYR A 185 -4.95 -21.89 4.53
C TYR A 185 -3.52 -21.89 3.96
N ALA A 186 -3.36 -21.81 2.63
CA ALA A 186 -2.05 -21.66 2.00
C ALA A 186 -1.39 -20.30 2.32
N GLU A 187 -2.18 -19.22 2.44
CA GLU A 187 -1.67 -17.93 2.96
C GLU A 187 -1.21 -18.01 4.42
N GLN A 188 -1.94 -18.75 5.27
CA GLN A 188 -1.51 -18.98 6.66
C GLN A 188 -0.18 -19.74 6.71
N LEU A 189 -0.03 -20.75 5.84
CA LEU A 189 1.21 -21.50 5.70
C LEU A 189 2.37 -20.60 5.23
N TRP A 190 2.12 -19.70 4.28
CA TRP A 190 3.11 -18.73 3.80
C TRP A 190 3.53 -17.74 4.88
N ARG A 191 2.58 -17.21 5.69
CA ARG A 191 2.91 -16.32 6.83
C ARG A 191 3.77 -17.00 7.88
N ALA A 192 3.62 -18.32 8.06
CA ALA A 192 4.39 -19.09 9.04
C ALA A 192 5.83 -19.37 8.59
N ASP A 193 6.06 -19.50 7.28
CA ASP A 193 7.38 -19.70 6.67
C ASP A 193 7.45 -19.10 5.25
N PRO A 194 7.71 -17.78 5.12
CA PRO A 194 7.68 -17.08 3.83
C PRO A 194 8.79 -17.50 2.86
N LEU A 195 9.88 -18.09 3.37
CA LEU A 195 11.06 -18.50 2.59
C LEU A 195 10.89 -19.91 1.98
N ARG A 196 9.79 -20.61 2.31
CA ARG A 196 9.55 -21.97 1.84
C ARG A 196 8.98 -21.96 0.41
N GLU A 197 9.86 -22.26 -0.56
CA GLU A 197 9.54 -22.35 -1.99
C GLU A 197 8.34 -23.26 -2.32
N THR A 198 8.19 -24.38 -1.61
CA THR A 198 7.05 -25.30 -1.82
C THR A 198 5.71 -24.64 -1.55
N THR A 199 5.64 -23.74 -0.55
CA THR A 199 4.44 -22.97 -0.22
C THR A 199 4.16 -21.90 -1.27
N ILE A 200 5.21 -21.21 -1.74
CA ILE A 200 5.11 -20.20 -2.80
C ILE A 200 4.55 -20.84 -4.09
N PHE A 201 5.11 -21.99 -4.49
CA PHE A 201 4.65 -22.73 -5.66
C PHE A 201 3.18 -23.15 -5.54
N LEU A 202 2.79 -23.71 -4.39
CA LEU A 202 1.42 -24.13 -4.10
C LEU A 202 0.43 -22.96 -4.22
N LEU A 203 0.74 -21.82 -3.59
CA LEU A 203 -0.12 -20.65 -3.58
C LEU A 203 -0.20 -19.99 -4.96
N MET A 204 0.90 -19.94 -5.72
CA MET A 204 0.88 -19.50 -7.13
C MET A 204 -0.02 -20.39 -8.00
N ARG A 205 0.04 -21.72 -7.81
CA ARG A 205 -0.81 -22.68 -8.54
C ARG A 205 -2.28 -22.51 -8.19
N LEU A 206 -2.61 -22.31 -6.91
CA LEU A 206 -3.97 -22.08 -6.45
C LEU A 206 -4.56 -20.78 -7.00
N TYR A 207 -3.78 -19.69 -6.99
CA TYR A 207 -4.20 -18.43 -7.61
C TYR A 207 -4.45 -18.58 -9.11
N ALA A 208 -3.57 -19.30 -9.82
CA ALA A 208 -3.77 -19.62 -11.22
C ALA A 208 -5.04 -20.44 -11.47
N ALA A 209 -5.33 -21.44 -10.63
CA ALA A 209 -6.50 -22.30 -10.75
C ALA A 209 -7.84 -21.55 -10.59
N VAL A 210 -7.85 -20.49 -9.76
CA VAL A 210 -9.02 -19.61 -9.57
C VAL A 210 -9.08 -18.50 -10.64
N GLY A 211 -8.06 -18.39 -11.50
CA GLY A 211 -7.95 -17.37 -12.54
C GLY A 211 -7.36 -16.03 -12.07
N ASP A 212 -6.89 -15.94 -10.83
CA ASP A 212 -6.23 -14.74 -10.29
C ASP A 212 -4.72 -14.75 -10.60
N ARG A 213 -4.40 -14.65 -11.90
CA ARG A 213 -3.03 -14.60 -12.38
C ARG A 213 -2.25 -13.40 -11.82
N ALA A 214 -2.93 -12.27 -11.57
CA ALA A 214 -2.29 -11.07 -11.04
C ALA A 214 -1.68 -11.30 -9.65
N ARG A 215 -2.44 -11.95 -8.75
CA ARG A 215 -1.90 -12.33 -7.43
C ARG A 215 -0.79 -13.37 -7.53
N ALA A 216 -0.90 -14.35 -8.43
CA ALA A 216 0.17 -15.32 -8.65
C ALA A 216 1.49 -14.65 -9.09
N LEU A 217 1.43 -13.67 -9.99
CA LEU A 217 2.61 -12.91 -10.47
C LEU A 217 3.17 -11.95 -9.41
N SER A 218 2.30 -11.28 -8.63
CA SER A 218 2.74 -10.43 -7.51
C SER A 218 3.45 -11.26 -6.44
N LEU A 219 2.85 -12.39 -6.06
CA LEU A 219 3.44 -13.31 -5.09
C LEU A 219 4.82 -13.80 -5.53
N TYR A 220 5.01 -14.10 -6.82
CA TYR A 220 6.32 -14.44 -7.37
C TYR A 220 7.32 -13.30 -7.19
N ALA A 221 6.96 -12.06 -7.58
CA ALA A 221 7.86 -10.91 -7.48
C ALA A 221 8.27 -10.60 -6.03
N ASP A 222 7.31 -10.65 -5.11
CA ASP A 222 7.53 -10.40 -3.69
C ASP A 222 8.39 -11.51 -3.06
N SER A 223 8.09 -12.78 -3.37
CA SER A 223 8.85 -13.93 -2.84
C SER A 223 10.25 -14.03 -3.44
N ALA A 224 10.42 -13.68 -4.71
CA ALA A 224 11.74 -13.67 -5.36
C ALA A 224 12.65 -12.59 -4.75
N ARG A 225 12.10 -11.42 -4.46
CA ARG A 225 12.84 -10.37 -3.74
C ARG A 225 13.26 -10.85 -2.36
N LEU A 226 12.33 -11.42 -1.60
CA LEU A 226 12.58 -11.90 -0.25
C LEU A 226 13.64 -13.01 -0.19
N LEU A 227 13.61 -13.98 -1.12
CA LEU A 227 14.62 -15.05 -1.20
C LEU A 227 16.02 -14.52 -1.51
N VAL A 228 16.11 -13.51 -2.38
CA VAL A 228 17.39 -12.85 -2.70
C VAL A 228 17.89 -12.03 -1.50
N GLU A 229 17.02 -11.32 -0.81
CA GLU A 229 17.37 -10.49 0.35
C GLU A 229 17.81 -11.34 1.56
N GLU A 230 17.09 -12.41 1.89
CA GLU A 230 17.33 -13.21 3.11
C GLU A 230 18.32 -14.36 2.90
N LEU A 231 18.31 -15.00 1.71
CA LEU A 231 19.09 -16.21 1.43
C LEU A 231 20.14 -16.03 0.31
N GLY A 232 20.11 -14.92 -0.43
CA GLY A 232 21.04 -14.66 -1.53
C GLY A 232 20.87 -15.59 -2.73
N VAL A 233 19.72 -16.25 -2.84
CA VAL A 233 19.41 -17.21 -3.92
C VAL A 233 18.17 -16.76 -4.71
N GLU A 234 18.15 -17.07 -6.00
CA GLU A 234 16.97 -16.89 -6.84
C GLU A 234 15.94 -18.01 -6.58
N PRO A 235 14.64 -17.80 -6.90
CA PRO A 235 13.64 -18.85 -6.84
C PRO A 235 14.04 -20.07 -7.66
N GLY A 236 13.78 -21.28 -7.15
CA GLY A 236 14.09 -22.52 -7.82
C GLY A 236 13.32 -22.73 -9.14
N PRO A 237 13.76 -23.71 -9.94
CA PRO A 237 13.30 -23.89 -11.33
C PRO A 237 11.81 -24.17 -11.45
N ALA A 238 11.19 -24.85 -10.48
CA ALA A 238 9.75 -25.14 -10.49
C ALA A 238 8.90 -23.86 -10.40
N ILE A 239 9.31 -22.90 -9.56
CA ILE A 239 8.64 -21.60 -9.42
C ILE A 239 8.87 -20.77 -10.69
N GLN A 240 10.09 -20.76 -11.21
CA GLN A 240 10.43 -20.03 -12.44
C GLN A 240 9.64 -20.56 -13.65
N GLU A 241 9.51 -21.88 -13.80
CA GLU A 241 8.75 -22.51 -14.88
C GLU A 241 7.26 -22.19 -14.78
N LEU A 242 6.68 -22.26 -13.56
CA LEU A 242 5.29 -21.86 -13.34
C LEU A 242 5.09 -20.38 -13.67
N HIS A 243 5.98 -19.50 -13.25
CA HIS A 243 5.95 -18.08 -13.61
C HIS A 243 6.01 -17.88 -15.14
N GLN A 244 6.88 -18.60 -15.85
CA GLN A 244 6.97 -18.52 -17.31
C GLN A 244 5.71 -19.05 -18.01
N ARG A 245 5.14 -20.16 -17.56
CA ARG A 245 3.86 -20.69 -18.08
C ARG A 245 2.73 -19.71 -17.86
N LEU A 246 2.65 -19.16 -16.65
CA LEU A 246 1.68 -18.12 -16.34
C LEU A 246 1.90 -16.94 -17.27
N LEU A 247 3.12 -16.51 -17.58
CA LEU A 247 3.36 -15.44 -18.56
C LEU A 247 2.91 -15.78 -19.99
N GLN A 248 2.95 -17.05 -20.40
CA GLN A 248 2.80 -17.50 -21.78
C GLN A 248 1.38 -17.94 -22.20
N GLU A 249 0.48 -18.32 -21.30
CA GLU A 249 -0.89 -18.73 -21.67
C GLU A 249 -1.81 -17.52 -21.95
N PRO A 250 -2.34 -17.35 -23.18
CA PRO A 250 -3.39 -16.38 -23.50
C PRO A 250 -4.72 -17.10 -23.78
N GLU A 251 -5.75 -16.92 -22.94
CA GLU A 251 -7.08 -17.47 -23.22
C GLU A 251 -7.91 -16.51 -24.10
N LEU A 252 -8.00 -16.82 -25.39
CA LEU A 252 -8.78 -16.10 -26.41
C LEU A 252 -10.30 -16.41 -26.41
N HIS A 253 -10.85 -17.17 -25.46
CA HIS A 253 -12.27 -17.57 -25.48
C HIS A 253 -13.11 -17.22 -24.24
N ARG A 254 -12.57 -16.46 -23.27
CA ARG A 254 -13.36 -15.91 -22.13
C ARG A 254 -13.72 -14.42 -22.25
N ALA A 255 -13.13 -13.69 -23.19
CA ALA A 255 -13.22 -12.22 -23.27
C ALA A 255 -14.65 -11.66 -23.39
N GLU A 256 -15.56 -12.35 -24.09
CA GLU A 256 -16.90 -11.81 -24.34
C GLU A 256 -17.86 -11.94 -23.15
N LYS A 257 -17.62 -12.86 -22.19
CA LYS A 257 -18.42 -12.96 -20.94
C LYS A 257 -17.72 -12.40 -19.71
N ALA A 258 -16.40 -12.24 -19.77
CA ALA A 258 -15.60 -11.60 -18.72
C ALA A 258 -15.64 -10.07 -18.81
N ALA A 259 -15.81 -9.47 -20.00
CA ALA A 259 -15.96 -8.02 -20.15
C ALA A 259 -17.15 -7.47 -19.35
N ASP A 260 -18.29 -8.16 -19.37
CA ASP A 260 -19.50 -7.75 -18.62
C ASP A 260 -19.32 -7.89 -17.09
N ARG A 261 -18.51 -8.85 -16.60
CA ARG A 261 -18.24 -9.03 -15.15
C ARG A 261 -17.09 -8.17 -14.64
N ALA A 262 -16.08 -7.90 -15.49
CA ALA A 262 -14.97 -7.01 -15.19
C ALA A 262 -15.42 -5.55 -15.14
N ASP A 263 -16.45 -5.16 -15.92
CA ASP A 263 -17.08 -3.85 -15.83
C ASP A 263 -17.74 -3.62 -14.45
N ASP A 264 -18.42 -4.62 -13.89
CA ASP A 264 -19.04 -4.55 -12.55
C ASP A 264 -18.00 -4.55 -11.40
N GLU A 265 -16.94 -5.36 -11.50
CA GLU A 265 -15.90 -5.47 -10.46
C GLU A 265 -14.90 -4.28 -10.48
N ALA A 266 -14.58 -3.74 -11.65
CA ALA A 266 -13.76 -2.54 -11.80
C ALA A 266 -14.50 -1.27 -11.33
N ALA A 267 -15.80 -1.17 -11.61
CA ALA A 267 -16.64 -0.07 -11.12
C ALA A 267 -16.78 -0.10 -9.59
N CYS A 268 -16.85 -1.29 -8.97
CA CYS A 268 -16.96 -1.44 -7.51
C CYS A 268 -15.71 -0.98 -6.73
N SER A 269 -14.52 -0.93 -7.35
CA SER A 269 -13.29 -0.46 -6.67
C SER A 269 -12.96 1.02 -6.92
N LEU A 270 -13.69 1.71 -7.80
CA LEU A 270 -13.40 3.07 -8.25
C LEU A 270 -14.31 4.07 -7.53
N ILE A 271 -14.00 4.34 -6.26
CA ILE A 271 -14.78 5.25 -5.42
C ILE A 271 -14.76 6.67 -6.01
N GLY A 272 -15.93 7.17 -6.40
CA GLY A 272 -16.13 8.52 -6.94
C GLY A 272 -15.53 8.77 -8.33
N ARG A 273 -15.24 7.70 -9.09
CA ARG A 273 -14.61 7.79 -10.42
C ARG A 273 -15.42 7.11 -11.53
N THR A 274 -16.70 6.85 -11.29
CA THR A 274 -17.58 6.11 -12.22
C THR A 274 -17.74 6.83 -13.56
N GLU A 275 -18.03 8.13 -13.55
CA GLU A 275 -18.23 8.91 -14.79
C GLU A 275 -16.93 8.98 -15.62
N GLN A 276 -15.79 9.23 -14.98
CA GLN A 276 -14.50 9.28 -15.66
C GLN A 276 -14.09 7.91 -16.20
N TRP A 277 -14.40 6.83 -15.48
CA TRP A 277 -14.18 5.46 -15.92
C TRP A 277 -15.04 5.12 -17.15
N GLU A 278 -16.33 5.45 -17.14
CA GLU A 278 -17.22 5.24 -18.28
C GLU A 278 -16.72 5.96 -19.54
N LYS A 279 -16.24 7.20 -19.41
CA LYS A 279 -15.64 7.96 -20.52
C LYS A 279 -14.36 7.30 -21.05
N LEU A 280 -13.50 6.78 -20.18
CA LEU A 280 -12.29 6.07 -20.58
C LEU A 280 -12.60 4.76 -21.29
N VAL A 281 -13.54 3.98 -20.76
CA VAL A 281 -14.01 2.71 -21.36
C VAL A 281 -14.65 2.96 -22.72
N ALA A 282 -15.48 4.00 -22.85
CA ALA A 282 -16.08 4.39 -24.12
C ALA A 282 -15.01 4.78 -25.17
N SER A 283 -14.00 5.55 -24.75
CA SER A 283 -12.87 5.93 -25.60
C SER A 283 -12.07 4.71 -26.06
N TRP A 284 -11.83 3.76 -25.15
CA TRP A 284 -11.14 2.51 -25.48
C TRP A 284 -11.92 1.63 -26.46
N ARG A 285 -13.24 1.53 -26.29
CA ARG A 285 -14.11 0.77 -27.20
C ARG A 285 -14.07 1.38 -28.61
N ALA A 286 -14.09 2.71 -28.72
CA ALA A 286 -13.94 3.40 -29.99
C ALA A 286 -12.55 3.14 -30.62
N ALA A 287 -11.48 3.22 -29.83
CA ALA A 287 -10.12 2.92 -30.27
C ALA A 287 -9.97 1.47 -30.76
N SER A 288 -10.51 0.51 -30.02
CA SER A 288 -10.47 -0.91 -30.38
C SER A 288 -11.26 -1.22 -31.66
N ALA A 289 -12.30 -0.44 -31.95
CA ALA A 289 -13.07 -0.52 -33.19
C ALA A 289 -12.34 0.09 -34.41
N GLY A 290 -11.14 0.66 -34.23
CA GLY A 290 -10.34 1.24 -35.30
C GLY A 290 -10.56 2.74 -35.48
N ALA A 291 -10.64 3.49 -34.39
CA ALA A 291 -10.61 4.95 -34.40
C ALA A 291 -9.54 5.44 -33.42
N ALA A 292 -8.36 5.80 -33.93
CA ALA A 292 -7.27 6.26 -33.07
C ALA A 292 -7.74 7.42 -32.19
N HIS A 293 -7.40 7.41 -30.89
CA HIS A 293 -7.88 8.44 -29.97
C HIS A 293 -6.85 8.78 -28.88
N ILE A 294 -6.86 10.04 -28.44
CA ILE A 294 -6.06 10.53 -27.33
C ILE A 294 -7.00 10.88 -26.20
N VAL A 295 -6.73 10.39 -24.99
CA VAL A 295 -7.43 10.85 -23.78
C VAL A 295 -6.44 11.57 -22.88
N MET A 296 -6.81 12.76 -22.42
CA MET A 296 -5.99 13.54 -21.50
C MET A 296 -6.62 13.55 -20.12
N LEU A 297 -5.95 12.92 -19.15
CA LEU A 297 -6.32 12.92 -17.73
C LEU A 297 -5.66 14.11 -17.04
N THR A 298 -6.45 15.09 -16.62
CA THR A 298 -5.99 16.26 -15.87
C THR A 298 -6.42 16.23 -14.41
N GLY A 299 -5.67 16.90 -13.55
CA GLY A 299 -6.06 17.17 -12.17
C GLY A 299 -4.86 17.32 -11.24
N GLU A 300 -5.14 17.61 -9.97
CA GLU A 300 -4.11 17.82 -8.95
C GLU A 300 -3.14 16.63 -8.77
N ALA A 301 -1.94 16.90 -8.26
CA ALA A 301 -1.02 15.84 -7.84
C ALA A 301 -1.64 15.02 -6.70
N GLY A 302 -1.60 13.69 -6.80
CA GLY A 302 -2.24 12.79 -5.82
C GLY A 302 -3.74 12.54 -6.02
N ILE A 303 -4.38 13.18 -7.02
CA ILE A 303 -5.82 13.06 -7.26
C ILE A 303 -6.28 11.67 -7.75
N GLY A 304 -5.34 10.82 -8.16
CA GLY A 304 -5.59 9.46 -8.64
C GLY A 304 -5.43 9.24 -10.16
N LYS A 305 -4.83 10.18 -10.91
CA LYS A 305 -4.54 10.02 -12.36
C LYS A 305 -3.84 8.68 -12.68
N SER A 306 -2.69 8.43 -12.03
CA SER A 306 -1.90 7.23 -12.24
C SER A 306 -2.61 5.95 -11.78
N TYR A 307 -3.46 6.04 -10.74
CA TYR A 307 -4.30 4.91 -10.30
C TYR A 307 -5.37 4.57 -11.33
N LEU A 308 -6.07 5.57 -11.88
CA LEU A 308 -7.08 5.38 -12.91
C LEU A 308 -6.47 4.81 -14.20
N ALA A 309 -5.32 5.35 -14.63
CA ALA A 309 -4.58 4.81 -15.76
C ALA A 309 -4.05 3.39 -15.49
N HIS A 310 -3.63 3.07 -14.26
CA HIS A 310 -3.25 1.71 -13.87
C HIS A 310 -4.42 0.73 -13.98
N LYS A 311 -5.60 1.11 -13.48
CA LYS A 311 -6.83 0.31 -13.61
C LYS A 311 -7.21 0.09 -15.08
N LEU A 312 -7.13 1.13 -15.90
CA LEU A 312 -7.37 1.02 -17.35
C LEU A 312 -6.39 0.04 -18.00
N ARG A 313 -5.09 0.13 -17.67
CA ARG A 313 -4.08 -0.80 -18.16
C ARG A 313 -4.41 -2.26 -17.83
N GLN A 314 -4.86 -2.53 -16.61
CA GLN A 314 -5.28 -3.88 -16.21
C GLN A 314 -6.51 -4.35 -17.01
N TRP A 315 -7.53 -3.50 -17.14
CA TRP A 315 -8.77 -3.82 -17.84
C TRP A 315 -8.56 -4.02 -19.35
N CYS A 316 -7.75 -3.18 -20.01
CA CYS A 316 -7.39 -3.35 -21.42
C CYS A 316 -6.52 -4.60 -21.66
N SER A 317 -5.55 -4.87 -20.77
CA SER A 317 -4.71 -6.09 -20.86
C SER A 317 -5.56 -7.35 -20.76
N ALA A 318 -6.57 -7.36 -19.89
CA ALA A 318 -7.53 -8.48 -19.77
C ALA A 318 -8.38 -8.70 -21.04
N GLN A 319 -8.49 -7.70 -21.93
CA GLN A 319 -9.16 -7.81 -23.23
C GLN A 319 -8.21 -8.19 -24.39
N GLY A 320 -6.94 -8.50 -24.09
CA GLY A 320 -5.95 -8.85 -25.11
C GLY A 320 -5.30 -7.64 -25.79
N ALA A 321 -5.37 -6.45 -25.17
CA ALA A 321 -4.67 -5.28 -25.68
C ALA A 321 -3.17 -5.32 -25.40
N THR A 322 -2.36 -4.80 -26.33
CA THR A 322 -0.95 -4.50 -26.04
C THR A 322 -0.87 -3.21 -25.23
N VAL A 323 -0.37 -3.29 -24.00
CA VAL A 323 -0.30 -2.15 -23.07
C VAL A 323 1.15 -1.67 -22.90
N LEU A 324 1.40 -0.41 -23.21
CA LEU A 324 2.73 0.20 -23.26
C LEU A 324 2.80 1.43 -22.33
N PRO A 325 3.26 1.25 -21.07
CA PRO A 325 3.44 2.37 -20.16
C PRO A 325 4.77 3.11 -20.42
N ALA A 326 4.68 4.43 -20.57
CA ALA A 326 5.81 5.33 -20.73
C ALA A 326 5.70 6.49 -19.73
N THR A 327 6.87 7.02 -19.37
CA THR A 327 6.99 8.14 -18.42
C THR A 327 7.82 9.22 -19.08
N CYS A 328 7.36 10.46 -19.01
CA CYS A 328 8.05 11.62 -19.54
C CYS A 328 8.93 12.22 -18.43
N PRO A 329 10.26 12.14 -18.52
CA PRO A 329 11.13 12.66 -17.47
C PRO A 329 11.09 14.19 -17.46
N GLN A 330 10.96 14.77 -16.26
CA GLN A 330 11.00 16.23 -16.08
C GLN A 330 12.36 16.84 -16.45
N ALA A 331 13.45 16.09 -16.29
CA ALA A 331 14.77 16.54 -16.71
C ALA A 331 14.86 16.56 -18.24
N ARG A 332 15.14 17.72 -18.83
CA ARG A 332 15.27 17.88 -20.27
C ARG A 332 16.53 17.17 -20.77
N LEU A 333 16.37 15.93 -21.20
CA LEU A 333 17.44 15.12 -21.77
C LEU A 333 17.69 15.56 -23.23
N PRO A 334 18.96 15.66 -23.68
CA PRO A 334 19.29 16.05 -25.06
C PRO A 334 19.15 14.87 -26.02
N ALA A 335 18.00 14.19 -26.00
CA ALA A 335 17.68 13.07 -26.89
C ALA A 335 16.23 13.22 -27.39
N PRO A 336 15.93 12.91 -28.66
CA PRO A 336 14.56 12.91 -29.17
C PRO A 336 13.82 11.63 -28.76
N TYR A 337 12.48 11.68 -28.70
CA TYR A 337 11.61 10.54 -28.39
C TYR A 337 11.89 9.90 -27.03
N VAL A 338 12.18 10.71 -26.02
CA VAL A 338 12.61 10.24 -24.68
C VAL A 338 11.53 9.38 -24.03
N ALA A 339 10.27 9.73 -24.24
CA ALA A 339 9.13 8.98 -23.70
C ALA A 339 8.95 7.61 -24.39
N LEU A 340 9.24 7.51 -25.69
CA LEU A 340 8.99 6.30 -26.50
C LEU A 340 10.19 5.35 -26.55
N ALA A 341 11.41 5.86 -26.47
CA ALA A 341 12.63 5.05 -26.54
C ALA A 341 12.67 3.87 -25.53
N PRO A 342 12.21 4.03 -24.26
CA PRO A 342 12.14 2.91 -23.31
C PRO A 342 11.15 1.82 -23.73
N LEU A 343 10.06 2.16 -24.44
CA LEU A 343 9.07 1.19 -24.90
C LEU A 343 9.69 0.16 -25.85
N LEU A 344 10.69 0.59 -26.65
CA LEU A 344 11.41 -0.25 -27.60
C LEU A 344 12.21 -1.38 -26.93
N ALA A 345 12.48 -1.29 -25.63
CA ALA A 345 13.11 -2.35 -24.86
C ALA A 345 12.10 -3.36 -24.29
N SER A 346 10.79 -3.13 -24.46
CA SER A 346 9.75 -4.03 -23.96
C SER A 346 9.74 -5.35 -24.72
N GLN A 347 9.53 -6.46 -24.00
CA GLN A 347 9.45 -7.80 -24.60
C GLN A 347 8.22 -7.95 -25.52
N LEU A 348 7.16 -7.16 -25.27
CA LEU A 348 5.96 -7.09 -26.11
C LEU A 348 6.30 -6.59 -27.52
N LEU A 349 7.07 -5.49 -27.61
CA LEU A 349 7.48 -4.95 -28.90
C LEU A 349 8.60 -5.77 -29.55
N ALA A 350 9.41 -6.51 -28.79
CA ALA A 350 10.48 -7.33 -29.35
C ALA A 350 9.98 -8.34 -30.40
N GLN A 351 8.81 -8.97 -30.18
CA GLN A 351 8.21 -9.89 -31.15
C GLN A 351 7.74 -9.19 -32.43
N ARG A 352 7.24 -7.96 -32.31
CA ARG A 352 6.85 -7.15 -33.48
C ARG A 352 8.08 -6.71 -34.27
N ILE A 353 9.13 -6.28 -33.57
CA ILE A 353 10.41 -5.87 -34.17
C ILE A 353 11.05 -7.01 -34.98
N GLU A 354 10.96 -8.27 -34.49
CA GLU A 354 11.47 -9.44 -35.22
C GLU A 354 10.73 -9.73 -36.53
N ARG A 355 9.52 -9.19 -36.72
CA ARG A 355 8.72 -9.32 -37.94
C ARG A 355 8.85 -8.13 -38.89
N MET A 356 9.55 -7.06 -38.48
CA MET A 356 9.74 -5.85 -39.28
C MET A 356 10.89 -6.00 -40.26
N ASP A 357 10.85 -5.21 -41.34
CA ASP A 357 11.94 -5.11 -42.29
C ASP A 357 13.22 -4.57 -41.63
N GLU A 358 14.38 -5.13 -42.00
CA GLU A 358 15.69 -4.76 -41.43
C GLU A 358 15.96 -3.25 -41.49
N ALA A 359 15.50 -2.58 -42.54
CA ALA A 359 15.70 -1.16 -42.74
C ALA A 359 14.91 -0.29 -41.74
N ASP A 360 13.73 -0.75 -41.31
CA ASP A 360 12.92 -0.06 -40.31
C ASP A 360 13.47 -0.32 -38.89
N VAL A 361 13.92 -1.56 -38.63
CA VAL A 361 14.66 -1.91 -37.41
C VAL A 361 15.94 -1.07 -37.28
N ALA A 362 16.67 -0.86 -38.38
CA ALA A 362 17.88 -0.02 -38.40
C ALA A 362 17.59 1.45 -38.06
N CYS A 363 16.41 1.97 -38.41
CA CYS A 363 15.99 3.32 -38.02
C CYS A 363 15.69 3.39 -36.51
N LEU A 364 14.99 2.40 -35.96
CA LEU A 364 14.62 2.34 -34.53
C LEU A 364 15.83 2.19 -33.59
N GLN A 365 16.93 1.61 -34.06
CA GLN A 365 18.19 1.52 -33.31
C GLN A 365 18.78 2.89 -32.92
N ALA A 366 18.47 3.95 -33.66
CA ALA A 366 18.89 5.31 -33.30
C ALA A 366 18.30 5.74 -31.94
N LEU A 367 17.12 5.23 -31.59
CA LEU A 367 16.37 5.62 -30.39
C LEU A 367 16.72 4.78 -29.16
N SER A 368 17.11 3.51 -29.32
CA SER A 368 17.37 2.61 -28.20
C SER A 368 18.73 1.94 -28.26
N ALA A 369 19.53 2.13 -27.21
CA ALA A 369 20.80 1.40 -27.03
C ALA A 369 20.57 -0.11 -26.82
N ALA A 370 19.43 -0.51 -26.26
CA ALA A 370 19.08 -1.92 -26.09
C ALA A 370 18.85 -2.60 -27.44
N LEU A 371 18.15 -1.93 -28.37
CA LEU A 371 17.97 -2.44 -29.74
C LEU A 371 19.29 -2.54 -30.50
N ARG A 372 20.18 -1.55 -30.35
CA ARG A 372 21.54 -1.60 -30.94
C ARG A 372 22.37 -2.79 -30.48
N ARG A 373 22.20 -3.21 -29.22
CA ARG A 373 22.90 -4.39 -28.68
C ARG A 373 22.28 -5.70 -29.17
N ARG A 374 20.94 -5.74 -29.33
CA ARG A 374 20.19 -6.94 -29.69
C ARG A 374 20.27 -7.27 -31.18
N TYR A 375 20.25 -6.25 -32.04
CA TYR A 375 20.30 -6.40 -33.48
C TYR A 375 21.55 -5.66 -33.99
N ALA A 376 22.62 -6.39 -34.28
CA ALA A 376 23.86 -5.82 -34.84
C ALA A 376 23.69 -5.57 -36.35
N LEU A 377 22.75 -4.70 -36.72
CA LEU A 377 22.50 -4.33 -38.12
C LEU A 377 23.40 -3.16 -38.54
N ASN A 378 23.73 -3.09 -39.83
CA ASN A 378 24.49 -1.98 -40.40
C ASN A 378 23.69 -0.66 -40.26
N ARG A 379 24.38 0.47 -40.06
CA ARG A 379 23.73 1.78 -40.09
C ARG A 379 22.95 1.93 -41.40
N PRO A 380 21.72 2.50 -41.38
CA PRO A 380 20.98 2.72 -42.60
C PRO A 380 21.84 3.53 -43.58
N GLU A 381 21.75 3.20 -44.87
CA GLU A 381 22.46 3.93 -45.93
C GLU A 381 22.23 5.44 -45.78
N PRO A 382 23.20 6.29 -46.20
CA PRO A 382 23.09 7.74 -46.04
C PRO A 382 21.99 8.31 -46.95
N LEU A 383 20.75 8.23 -46.47
CA LEU A 383 19.60 8.98 -46.96
C LEU A 383 19.72 10.44 -46.48
N ALA A 384 19.13 11.37 -47.22
CA ALA A 384 18.98 12.75 -46.74
C ALA A 384 18.17 12.75 -45.42
N ALA A 385 18.54 13.60 -44.47
CA ALA A 385 18.01 13.59 -43.10
C ALA A 385 16.47 13.60 -43.01
N GLN A 386 15.79 14.29 -43.93
CA GLN A 386 14.32 14.34 -44.00
C GLN A 386 13.69 12.97 -44.30
N TRP A 387 14.29 12.18 -45.20
CA TRP A 387 13.81 10.83 -45.53
C TRP A 387 14.09 9.85 -44.40
N GLN A 388 15.18 10.03 -43.64
CA GLN A 388 15.46 9.24 -42.44
C GLN A 388 14.43 9.50 -41.34
N GLN A 389 14.05 10.77 -41.13
CA GLN A 389 13.03 11.15 -40.17
C GLN A 389 11.64 10.58 -40.55
N LEU A 390 11.22 10.73 -41.80
CA LEU A 390 9.95 10.16 -42.27
C LEU A 390 9.89 8.65 -42.09
N ARG A 391 10.99 7.95 -42.43
CA ARG A 391 11.07 6.49 -42.27
C ARG A 391 11.06 6.07 -40.81
N LEU A 392 11.69 6.84 -39.92
CA LEU A 392 11.61 6.61 -38.48
C LEU A 392 10.16 6.73 -37.96
N LEU A 393 9.44 7.75 -38.39
CA LEU A 393 8.03 7.95 -38.03
C LEU A 393 7.15 6.80 -38.54
N GLN A 394 7.40 6.31 -39.76
CA GLN A 394 6.76 5.11 -40.31
C GLN A 394 7.06 3.88 -39.47
N ALA A 395 8.34 3.60 -39.19
CA ALA A 395 8.75 2.45 -38.39
C ALA A 395 8.13 2.47 -36.98
N LEU A 396 8.08 3.64 -36.32
CA LEU A 396 7.42 3.80 -35.03
C LEU A 396 5.91 3.55 -35.12
N THR A 397 5.25 4.03 -36.18
CA THR A 397 3.82 3.81 -36.40
C THR A 397 3.56 2.31 -36.57
N THR A 398 4.19 1.65 -37.53
CA THR A 398 4.06 0.20 -37.78
C THR A 398 4.35 -0.65 -36.54
N LEU A 399 5.30 -0.24 -35.70
CA LEU A 399 5.62 -0.97 -34.48
C LEU A 399 4.53 -0.83 -33.41
N LEU A 400 4.01 0.39 -33.25
CA LEU A 400 3.08 0.76 -32.19
C LEU A 400 1.60 0.58 -32.59
N THR A 401 1.31 0.36 -33.87
CA THR A 401 -0.02 0.03 -34.40
C THR A 401 0.01 -1.38 -34.99
N ASP A 402 -0.70 -2.31 -34.35
CA ASP A 402 -0.90 -3.66 -34.89
C ASP A 402 -2.36 -3.81 -35.32
N PRO A 403 -2.63 -4.23 -36.57
CA PRO A 403 -3.99 -4.41 -37.04
C PRO A 403 -4.73 -5.55 -36.31
N ALA A 404 -4.01 -6.54 -35.78
CA ALA A 404 -4.59 -7.67 -35.07
C ALA A 404 -4.97 -7.31 -33.63
N GLU A 405 -4.17 -6.49 -32.95
CA GLU A 405 -4.30 -6.22 -31.51
C GLU A 405 -4.39 -4.72 -31.20
N PRO A 406 -5.43 -4.26 -30.47
CA PRO A 406 -5.52 -2.86 -30.07
C PRO A 406 -4.38 -2.52 -29.09
N THR A 407 -3.79 -1.34 -29.26
CA THR A 407 -2.65 -0.88 -28.45
C THR A 407 -3.08 0.28 -27.55
N LEU A 408 -2.71 0.21 -26.27
CA LEU A 408 -2.87 1.28 -25.28
C LEU A 408 -1.49 1.82 -24.90
N ILE A 409 -1.22 3.09 -25.17
CA ILE A 409 -0.02 3.79 -24.70
C ILE A 409 -0.43 4.72 -23.57
N THR A 410 0.20 4.60 -22.40
CA THR A 410 -0.02 5.56 -21.29
C THR A 410 1.22 6.40 -21.08
N LEU A 411 1.11 7.73 -21.19
CA LEU A 411 2.19 8.69 -20.98
C LEU A 411 2.00 9.36 -19.61
N ASP A 412 2.87 9.03 -18.65
CA ASP A 412 2.91 9.72 -17.36
C ASP A 412 3.71 11.02 -17.45
N ASP A 413 3.22 12.03 -16.74
CA ASP A 413 3.69 13.42 -16.80
C ASP A 413 3.88 13.98 -18.21
N ALA A 414 2.87 13.78 -19.07
CA ALA A 414 2.92 14.11 -20.50
C ALA A 414 3.25 15.58 -20.81
N GLN A 415 3.08 16.51 -19.85
CA GLN A 415 3.53 17.90 -19.97
C GLN A 415 5.03 18.05 -20.24
N TRP A 416 5.85 17.05 -19.87
CA TRP A 416 7.30 17.04 -20.11
C TRP A 416 7.70 16.26 -21.38
N CYS A 417 6.72 15.80 -22.16
CA CYS A 417 6.98 15.05 -23.39
C CYS A 417 7.68 15.94 -24.43
N ASP A 418 8.62 15.34 -25.17
CA ASP A 418 9.38 16.05 -26.19
C ASP A 418 8.56 16.35 -27.45
N GLU A 419 8.99 17.36 -28.20
CA GLU A 419 8.28 17.82 -29.40
C GLU A 419 8.25 16.74 -30.50
N GLN A 420 9.31 15.93 -30.61
CA GLN A 420 9.41 14.87 -31.60
C GLN A 420 8.40 13.74 -31.33
N SER A 421 8.14 13.40 -30.07
CA SER A 421 7.04 12.47 -29.73
C SER A 421 5.66 13.00 -30.15
N PHE A 422 5.40 14.31 -30.07
CA PHE A 422 4.16 14.90 -30.60
C PHE A 422 4.12 14.96 -32.13
N GLU A 423 5.28 15.17 -32.77
CA GLU A 423 5.40 15.09 -34.23
C GLU A 423 5.01 13.69 -34.73
N TRP A 424 5.46 12.64 -34.04
CA TRP A 424 5.04 11.27 -34.35
C TRP A 424 3.54 11.05 -34.18
N LEU A 425 2.93 11.53 -33.09
CA LEU A 425 1.48 11.45 -32.94
C LEU A 425 0.76 12.17 -34.07
N ASN A 426 1.19 13.39 -34.44
CA ASN A 426 0.60 14.11 -35.55
C ASN A 426 0.70 13.35 -36.87
N TYR A 427 1.85 12.71 -37.12
CA TYR A 427 2.05 11.85 -38.29
C TYR A 427 1.11 10.64 -38.27
N LEU A 428 1.04 9.91 -37.15
CA LEU A 428 0.20 8.72 -36.98
C LEU A 428 -1.27 9.02 -37.26
N PHE A 429 -1.81 10.09 -36.66
CA PHE A 429 -3.21 10.47 -36.86
C PHE A 429 -3.51 11.00 -38.27
N ALA A 430 -2.49 11.47 -39.00
CA ALA A 430 -2.65 11.88 -40.40
C ALA A 430 -2.64 10.70 -41.38
N VAL A 431 -1.86 9.66 -41.09
CA VAL A 431 -1.63 8.52 -42.01
C VAL A 431 -2.52 7.32 -41.68
N GLU A 432 -2.74 7.03 -40.40
CA GLU A 432 -3.55 5.89 -39.93
C GLU A 432 -4.63 6.33 -38.93
N PRO A 433 -5.63 7.12 -39.35
CA PRO A 433 -6.73 7.52 -38.46
C PRO A 433 -7.55 6.32 -37.96
N THR A 434 -7.52 5.20 -38.70
CA THR A 434 -8.22 3.96 -38.34
C THR A 434 -7.38 2.99 -37.51
N ALA A 435 -6.20 3.42 -37.04
CA ALA A 435 -5.38 2.59 -36.18
C ALA A 435 -6.13 2.23 -34.89
N ARG A 436 -5.97 0.98 -34.43
CA ARG A 436 -6.51 0.52 -33.16
C ARG A 436 -5.63 0.98 -32.00
N LEU A 437 -5.52 2.28 -31.80
CA LEU A 437 -4.61 2.91 -30.84
C LEU A 437 -5.35 3.88 -29.91
N MET A 438 -5.12 3.72 -28.61
CA MET A 438 -5.48 4.72 -27.61
C MET A 438 -4.22 5.24 -26.91
N VAL A 439 -4.08 6.56 -26.83
CA VAL A 439 -3.00 7.22 -26.07
C VAL A 439 -3.61 7.94 -24.87
N VAL A 440 -3.23 7.57 -23.66
CA VAL A 440 -3.67 8.23 -22.42
C VAL A 440 -2.54 9.08 -21.88
N MET A 441 -2.74 10.40 -21.87
CA MET A 441 -1.80 11.38 -21.34
C MET A 441 -2.22 11.78 -19.94
N MET A 442 -1.36 11.56 -18.94
CA MET A 442 -1.58 12.04 -17.58
C MET A 442 -0.85 13.35 -17.39
N VAL A 443 -1.59 14.39 -17.02
CA VAL A 443 -1.09 15.77 -16.96
C VAL A 443 -1.35 16.33 -15.57
N GLY A 444 -0.31 16.88 -14.94
CA GLY A 444 -0.44 17.61 -13.68
C GLY A 444 -1.11 18.96 -13.86
N GLU A 445 -1.67 19.54 -12.81
CA GLU A 445 -2.07 20.94 -12.82
C GLU A 445 -0.84 21.85 -12.84
N GLY A 446 -0.88 22.85 -13.71
CA GLY A 446 0.20 23.81 -13.89
C GLY A 446 -0.05 24.70 -15.10
N ASP A 447 0.66 25.83 -15.15
CA ASP A 447 0.64 26.72 -16.29
C ASP A 447 1.67 26.24 -17.32
N PHE A 448 1.19 25.60 -18.37
CA PHE A 448 2.00 25.19 -19.52
C PHE A 448 1.87 26.17 -20.68
N ALA A 449 1.45 27.41 -20.41
CA ALA A 449 1.47 28.49 -21.39
C ALA A 449 2.84 28.54 -22.06
N GLU A 450 2.83 28.63 -23.40
CA GLU A 450 4.02 28.68 -24.26
C GLU A 450 4.79 27.37 -24.45
N MET A 451 4.40 26.26 -23.79
CA MET A 451 5.03 24.95 -24.02
C MET A 451 4.58 24.33 -25.37
N PRO A 452 5.47 23.64 -26.11
CA PRO A 452 5.10 22.89 -27.32
C PRO A 452 3.94 21.91 -27.10
N PHE A 453 3.90 21.32 -25.90
CA PHE A 453 2.83 20.45 -25.40
C PHE A 453 1.43 21.05 -25.61
N GLN A 454 1.20 22.28 -25.13
CA GLN A 454 -0.12 22.90 -25.16
C GLN A 454 -0.61 23.16 -26.59
N ARG A 455 0.31 23.59 -27.47
CA ARG A 455 0.00 23.80 -28.90
C ARG A 455 -0.38 22.49 -29.59
N ALA A 456 0.32 21.40 -29.29
CA ALA A 456 0.00 20.08 -29.82
C ALA A 456 -1.37 19.59 -29.32
N CYS A 457 -1.65 19.68 -28.02
CA CYS A 457 -2.94 19.30 -27.45
C CYS A 457 -4.11 20.11 -28.04
N ALA A 458 -3.94 21.42 -28.22
CA ALA A 458 -4.95 22.28 -28.85
C ALA A 458 -5.24 21.85 -30.30
N ALA A 459 -4.21 21.46 -31.05
CA ALA A 459 -4.37 20.96 -32.42
C ALA A 459 -5.12 19.62 -32.48
N PHE A 460 -4.83 18.68 -31.56
CA PHE A 460 -5.56 17.41 -31.48
C PHE A 460 -7.01 17.60 -31.04
N LEU A 461 -7.27 18.52 -30.11
CA LEU A 461 -8.62 18.86 -29.66
C LEU A 461 -9.45 19.46 -30.81
N ALA A 462 -8.87 20.41 -31.57
CA ALA A 462 -9.55 21.02 -32.71
C ALA A 462 -9.91 20.02 -33.82
N LYS A 463 -9.15 18.93 -33.95
CA LYS A 463 -9.41 17.83 -34.90
C LYS A 463 -10.34 16.75 -34.32
N GLY A 464 -10.76 16.86 -33.06
CA GLY A 464 -11.61 15.85 -32.39
C GLY A 464 -10.88 14.55 -32.02
N HIS A 465 -9.55 14.55 -32.06
CA HIS A 465 -8.74 13.37 -31.74
C HIS A 465 -8.42 13.26 -30.24
N LEU A 466 -8.58 14.35 -29.48
CA LEU A 466 -8.28 14.42 -28.05
C LEU A 466 -9.54 14.66 -27.23
N GLN A 467 -9.76 13.83 -26.21
CA GLN A 467 -10.81 13.97 -25.21
C GLN A 467 -10.21 14.31 -23.83
N PRO A 468 -10.47 15.51 -23.27
CA PRO A 468 -10.06 15.83 -21.90
C PRO A 468 -11.02 15.20 -20.88
N ILE A 469 -10.44 14.62 -19.82
CA ILE A 469 -11.16 14.11 -18.65
C ILE A 469 -10.51 14.70 -17.41
N GLU A 470 -11.24 15.58 -16.74
CA GLU A 470 -10.80 16.22 -15.52
C GLU A 470 -11.16 15.37 -14.29
N LEU A 471 -10.16 15.15 -13.43
CA LEU A 471 -10.34 14.47 -12.16
C LEU A 471 -10.49 15.50 -11.04
N ASN A 472 -11.74 15.66 -10.61
CA ASN A 472 -12.07 16.51 -9.47
C ASN A 472 -11.72 15.84 -8.14
N ARG A 473 -11.67 16.65 -7.07
CA ARG A 473 -11.60 16.17 -5.69
C ARG A 473 -12.83 15.32 -5.36
N LEU A 474 -12.64 14.33 -4.49
CA LEU A 474 -13.74 13.50 -4.00
C LEU A 474 -14.68 14.31 -3.13
N THR A 475 -15.97 14.06 -3.26
CA THR A 475 -16.99 14.58 -2.34
C THR A 475 -16.78 14.03 -0.93
N PHE A 476 -17.47 14.61 0.05
CA PHE A 476 -17.44 14.11 1.42
C PHE A 476 -17.85 12.63 1.51
N GLU A 477 -18.92 12.22 0.83
CA GLU A 477 -19.39 10.83 0.84
C GLU A 477 -18.38 9.86 0.21
N GLU A 478 -17.79 10.23 -0.92
CA GLU A 478 -16.78 9.42 -1.60
C GLU A 478 -15.49 9.33 -0.77
N SER A 479 -15.08 10.44 -0.15
CA SER A 479 -13.93 10.47 0.77
C SER A 479 -14.15 9.59 1.98
N ALA A 480 -15.36 9.59 2.55
CA ALA A 480 -15.74 8.72 3.65
C ALA A 480 -15.72 7.23 3.25
N ARG A 481 -16.23 6.90 2.05
CA ARG A 481 -16.16 5.54 1.50
C ARG A 481 -14.72 5.09 1.30
N LEU A 482 -13.87 5.96 0.73
CA LEU A 482 -12.45 5.67 0.53
C LEU A 482 -11.72 5.47 1.87
N ALA A 483 -11.94 6.35 2.84
CA ALA A 483 -11.32 6.24 4.16
C ALA A 483 -11.70 4.93 4.86
N ARG A 484 -12.99 4.54 4.83
CA ARG A 484 -13.48 3.28 5.41
C ARG A 484 -13.00 2.04 4.65
N HIS A 485 -12.77 2.14 3.34
CA HIS A 485 -12.25 1.04 2.54
C HIS A 485 -10.76 0.76 2.83
N VAL A 486 -10.00 1.81 3.13
CA VAL A 486 -8.57 1.72 3.45
C VAL A 486 -8.34 1.32 4.91
N ALA A 487 -9.21 1.76 5.82
CA ALA A 487 -9.07 1.50 7.25
C ALA A 487 -9.35 0.03 7.63
N SER A 488 -8.50 -0.53 8.48
CA SER A 488 -8.59 -1.85 9.07
C SER A 488 -9.58 -1.91 10.23
N GLN A 489 -9.91 -0.75 10.81
CA GLN A 489 -10.90 -0.59 11.89
C GLN A 489 -12.00 0.39 11.46
N PRO A 490 -13.24 0.23 11.98
CA PRO A 490 -14.34 1.14 11.65
C PRO A 490 -14.03 2.57 12.15
N LEU A 491 -14.06 3.53 11.21
CA LEU A 491 -13.90 4.95 11.52
C LEU A 491 -15.23 5.57 11.97
N ASP A 492 -15.20 6.30 13.09
CA ASP A 492 -16.34 7.09 13.56
C ASP A 492 -16.53 8.36 12.71
N GLN A 493 -17.73 8.94 12.78
CA GLN A 493 -18.11 10.07 11.94
C GLN A 493 -17.22 11.31 12.16
N ARG A 494 -16.77 11.56 13.40
CA ARG A 494 -15.89 12.70 13.72
C ARG A 494 -14.52 12.56 13.08
N THR A 495 -13.93 11.35 13.09
CA THR A 495 -12.65 11.12 12.44
C THR A 495 -12.77 11.28 10.93
N VAL A 496 -13.86 10.83 10.32
CA VAL A 496 -14.12 11.04 8.88
C VAL A 496 -14.24 12.53 8.53
N GLU A 497 -14.92 13.32 9.36
CA GLU A 497 -15.02 14.78 9.19
C GLU A 497 -13.65 15.46 9.29
N GLN A 498 -12.81 15.06 10.25
CA GLN A 498 -11.45 15.56 10.39
C GLN A 498 -10.55 15.17 9.21
N LEU A 499 -10.65 13.93 8.74
CA LEU A 499 -9.92 13.44 7.55
C LEU A 499 -10.33 14.22 6.31
N TYR A 500 -11.62 14.49 6.12
CA TYR A 500 -12.10 15.28 5.00
C TYR A 500 -11.63 16.74 5.09
N ALA A 501 -11.73 17.36 6.27
CA ALA A 501 -11.25 18.73 6.47
C ALA A 501 -9.74 18.86 6.20
N ALA A 502 -8.93 17.89 6.62
CA ALA A 502 -7.49 17.89 6.42
C ALA A 502 -7.08 17.59 4.96
N SER A 503 -7.76 16.64 4.31
CA SER A 503 -7.45 16.20 2.93
C SER A 503 -8.14 17.02 1.85
N ALA A 504 -9.21 17.76 2.19
CA ALA A 504 -10.12 18.45 1.27
C ALA A 504 -10.53 17.59 0.06
N GLY A 505 -10.72 16.28 0.27
CA GLY A 505 -11.17 15.33 -0.76
C GLY A 505 -10.08 14.82 -1.71
N ASN A 506 -8.79 15.05 -1.43
CA ASN A 506 -7.70 14.48 -2.23
C ASN A 506 -7.39 13.03 -1.78
N PRO A 507 -7.55 12.02 -2.65
CA PRO A 507 -7.37 10.60 -2.31
C PRO A 507 -6.02 10.27 -1.70
N PHE A 508 -4.92 10.87 -2.18
CA PHE A 508 -3.59 10.60 -1.65
C PHE A 508 -3.47 11.00 -0.18
N PHE A 509 -3.96 12.19 0.19
CA PHE A 509 -3.96 12.62 1.59
C PHE A 509 -4.87 11.75 2.45
N ILE A 510 -6.04 11.34 1.95
CA ILE A 510 -6.95 10.46 2.69
C ILE A 510 -6.25 9.13 3.03
N ILE A 511 -5.65 8.47 2.04
CA ILE A 511 -4.98 7.17 2.21
C ILE A 511 -3.82 7.28 3.22
N GLU A 512 -2.99 8.31 3.09
CA GLU A 512 -1.82 8.48 3.96
C GLU A 512 -2.20 8.87 5.40
N LEU A 513 -3.23 9.70 5.59
CA LEU A 513 -3.74 10.02 6.93
C LEU A 513 -4.37 8.81 7.62
N VAL A 514 -5.12 7.98 6.89
CA VAL A 514 -5.69 6.73 7.44
C VAL A 514 -4.58 5.78 7.87
N ARG A 515 -3.55 5.56 7.03
CA ARG A 515 -2.39 4.72 7.37
C ARG A 515 -1.63 5.24 8.60
N MET A 516 -1.53 6.56 8.76
CA MET A 516 -0.93 7.18 9.94
C MET A 516 -1.74 6.89 11.21
N LEU A 517 -3.07 6.94 11.13
CA LEU A 517 -3.95 6.62 12.25
C LEU A 517 -3.82 5.16 12.70
N GLU A 518 -3.60 4.24 11.76
CA GLU A 518 -3.43 2.81 12.07
C GLU A 518 -2.08 2.47 12.72
N THR A 519 -1.03 3.17 12.32
CA THR A 519 0.33 2.97 12.86
C THR A 519 0.50 3.60 14.25
N SER A 520 -0.31 4.61 14.59
CA SER A 520 -0.33 5.28 15.88
C SER A 520 -1.33 4.57 16.80
N GLN A 521 -0.89 3.60 17.62
CA GLN A 521 -1.80 2.87 18.53
C GLN A 521 -2.50 3.81 19.52
N GLY A 522 -3.78 4.16 19.27
CA GLY A 522 -4.65 4.82 20.24
C GLY A 522 -5.57 5.87 19.61
N VAL A 523 -6.83 5.49 19.37
CA VAL A 523 -7.92 6.42 19.02
C VAL A 523 -8.31 7.21 20.28
N ALA A 524 -7.52 8.22 20.63
CA ALA A 524 -7.94 9.25 21.58
C ALA A 524 -7.11 10.53 21.37
N GLN A 525 -7.77 11.54 20.80
CA GLN A 525 -7.36 12.96 20.74
C GLN A 525 -6.36 13.35 19.65
N GLY A 526 -6.93 13.54 18.46
CA GLY A 526 -6.54 14.62 17.55
C GLY A 526 -5.53 14.23 16.48
N LEU A 527 -6.01 14.12 15.24
CA LEU A 527 -5.22 14.09 14.00
C LEU A 527 -4.14 15.19 13.90
N LEU A 528 -4.23 16.24 14.73
CA LEU A 528 -3.47 17.49 14.61
C LEU A 528 -2.71 17.88 15.89
N THR A 529 -2.92 17.23 17.04
CA THR A 529 -2.37 17.71 18.32
C THR A 529 -0.99 17.17 18.67
N GLU A 530 -0.69 15.88 18.42
CA GLU A 530 0.63 15.31 18.71
C GLU A 530 0.98 14.19 17.71
N GLY A 531 1.68 14.53 16.62
CA GLY A 531 2.15 13.52 15.66
C GLY A 531 2.77 14.12 14.40
N THR A 532 3.98 13.67 14.05
CA THR A 532 4.68 13.99 12.80
C THR A 532 3.88 13.56 11.58
N LEU A 533 3.70 14.47 10.61
CA LEU A 533 3.07 14.15 9.32
C LEU A 533 3.85 13.05 8.59
N PRO A 534 3.19 12.19 7.80
CA PRO A 534 3.88 11.17 7.02
C PRO A 534 4.95 11.79 6.11
N ALA A 535 6.09 11.10 5.99
CA ALA A 535 7.20 11.57 5.15
C ALA A 535 6.79 11.73 3.68
N SER A 536 5.87 10.89 3.19
CA SER A 536 5.25 10.92 1.87
C SER A 536 4.46 12.22 1.61
N VAL A 537 3.61 12.62 2.56
CA VAL A 537 2.82 13.86 2.56
C VAL A 537 3.76 15.07 2.58
N SER A 538 4.77 15.04 3.46
CA SER A 538 5.77 16.10 3.56
C SER A 538 6.58 16.24 2.27
N ALA A 539 6.99 15.12 1.66
CA ALA A 539 7.75 15.12 0.41
C ALA A 539 6.93 15.68 -0.77
N LEU A 540 5.65 15.30 -0.89
CA LEU A 540 4.76 15.85 -1.92
C LEU A 540 4.58 17.37 -1.77
N ILE A 541 4.38 17.85 -0.54
CA ILE A 541 4.21 19.28 -0.26
C ILE A 541 5.53 20.03 -0.50
N LEU A 542 6.66 19.52 -0.01
CA LEU A 542 7.98 20.11 -0.25
C LEU A 542 8.33 20.17 -1.74
N HIS A 543 7.94 19.15 -2.53
CA HIS A 543 8.12 19.17 -3.97
C HIS A 543 7.32 20.29 -4.63
N ARG A 544 6.03 20.46 -4.29
CA ARG A 544 5.20 21.59 -4.78
C ARG A 544 5.76 22.95 -4.38
N LEU A 545 6.40 23.03 -3.20
CA LEU A 545 7.04 24.27 -2.74
C LEU A 545 8.35 24.57 -3.48
N SER A 546 9.05 23.55 -3.98
CA SER A 546 10.33 23.70 -4.69
C SER A 546 10.19 24.31 -6.09
N THR A 547 8.99 24.24 -6.68
CA THR A 547 8.69 24.80 -8.01
C THR A 547 8.28 26.28 -7.96
N LEU A 548 8.09 26.86 -6.76
CA LEU A 548 7.63 28.23 -6.60
C LEU A 548 8.75 29.25 -6.76
N SER A 549 8.39 30.42 -7.26
CA SER A 549 9.25 31.60 -7.23
C SER A 549 9.60 32.01 -5.79
N PRO A 550 10.77 32.66 -5.57
CA PRO A 550 11.16 33.13 -4.24
C PRO A 550 10.15 34.09 -3.61
N THR A 551 9.41 34.86 -4.43
CA THR A 551 8.39 35.81 -3.96
C THR A 551 7.12 35.08 -3.52
N ALA A 552 6.61 34.14 -4.33
CA ALA A 552 5.48 33.30 -3.95
C ALA A 552 5.78 32.48 -2.68
N ARG A 553 6.99 31.94 -2.54
CA ARG A 553 7.40 31.21 -1.33
C ARG A 553 7.38 32.07 -0.07
N ARG A 554 7.87 33.31 -0.14
CA ARG A 554 7.85 34.25 0.99
C ARG A 554 6.43 34.63 1.39
N LEU A 555 5.57 34.93 0.42
CA LEU A 555 4.17 35.28 0.69
C LEU A 555 3.40 34.10 1.29
N LEU A 556 3.69 32.88 0.83
CA LEU A 556 3.09 31.66 1.38
C LEU A 556 3.54 31.38 2.83
N ASP A 557 4.80 31.69 3.19
CA ASP A 557 5.26 31.64 4.59
C ASP A 557 4.47 32.62 5.48
N VAL A 558 4.18 33.83 4.98
CA VAL A 558 3.38 34.84 5.69
C VAL A 558 1.92 34.38 5.83
N ALA A 559 1.32 33.90 4.73
CA ALA A 559 -0.03 33.34 4.73
C ALA A 559 -0.19 32.20 5.75
N ALA A 560 0.81 31.32 5.86
CA ALA A 560 0.76 30.20 6.78
C ALA A 560 0.69 30.63 8.26
N VAL A 561 1.29 31.78 8.57
CA VAL A 561 1.25 32.41 9.90
C VAL A 561 -0.08 33.11 10.15
N ILE A 562 -0.70 33.74 9.15
CA ILE A 562 -2.01 34.41 9.28
C ILE A 562 -3.12 33.42 9.66
N GLY A 563 -3.14 32.24 9.03
CA GLY A 563 -4.14 31.20 9.30
C GLY A 563 -4.80 30.67 8.03
N GLN A 564 -5.94 29.99 8.18
CA GLN A 564 -6.64 29.32 7.09
C GLN A 564 -7.20 30.30 6.06
N HIS A 565 -7.76 31.43 6.52
CA HIS A 565 -8.33 32.48 5.67
C HIS A 565 -7.50 33.76 5.77
N PHE A 566 -7.17 34.36 4.62
CA PHE A 566 -6.40 35.60 4.55
C PHE A 566 -6.84 36.48 3.37
N THR A 567 -6.65 37.78 3.52
CA THR A 567 -6.95 38.77 2.46
C THR A 567 -5.65 39.25 1.78
N PRO A 568 -5.68 39.60 0.49
CA PRO A 568 -4.52 40.18 -0.20
C PRO A 568 -4.01 41.45 0.48
N MET A 569 -4.90 42.27 1.02
CA MET A 569 -4.55 43.51 1.72
C MET A 569 -3.69 43.24 2.97
N LEU A 570 -4.02 42.19 3.74
CA LEU A 570 -3.24 41.80 4.91
C LEU A 570 -1.87 41.22 4.52
N LEU A 571 -1.80 40.43 3.45
CA LEU A 571 -0.52 39.94 2.91
C LEU A 571 0.36 41.08 2.41
N PHE A 572 -0.22 42.06 1.72
CA PHE A 572 0.49 43.25 1.24
C PHE A 572 1.11 44.02 2.40
N GLN A 573 0.33 44.31 3.45
CA GLN A 573 0.83 45.05 4.60
C GLN A 573 1.87 44.26 5.40
N ALA A 574 1.66 42.95 5.55
CA ALA A 574 2.59 42.10 6.28
C ALA A 574 3.92 41.94 5.55
N ASP A 575 3.94 41.66 4.23
CA ASP A 575 5.17 41.41 3.47
C ASP A 575 5.83 42.69 2.90
N ARG A 576 5.05 43.75 2.64
CA ARG A 576 5.48 45.01 1.97
C ARG A 576 6.07 44.81 0.58
N ALA A 577 5.65 43.76 -0.13
CA ALA A 577 6.00 43.54 -1.54
C ALA A 577 5.31 44.58 -2.46
N PRO A 578 5.90 44.95 -3.60
CA PRO A 578 5.23 45.80 -4.58
C PRO A 578 3.94 45.15 -5.10
N SER A 579 2.90 45.95 -5.35
CA SER A 579 1.54 45.47 -5.70
C SER A 579 1.54 44.48 -6.88
N ASP A 580 2.29 44.77 -7.94
CA ASP A 580 2.34 43.90 -9.13
C ASP A 580 2.95 42.53 -8.82
N ALA A 581 3.96 42.48 -7.95
CA ALA A 581 4.59 41.23 -7.53
C ALA A 581 3.70 40.41 -6.60
N LEU A 582 2.84 41.07 -5.80
CA LEU A 582 1.84 40.38 -4.97
C LEU A 582 0.80 39.68 -5.84
N VAL A 583 0.24 40.39 -6.82
CA VAL A 583 -0.77 39.82 -7.73
C VAL A 583 -0.18 38.64 -8.50
N GLN A 584 1.01 38.81 -9.07
CA GLN A 584 1.69 37.72 -9.80
C GLN A 584 1.96 36.51 -8.91
N ALA A 585 2.36 36.72 -7.65
CA ALA A 585 2.59 35.64 -6.72
C ALA A 585 1.29 34.96 -6.25
N LEU A 586 0.21 35.71 -6.04
CA LEU A 586 -1.10 35.13 -5.73
C LEU A 586 -1.63 34.30 -6.90
N ASP A 587 -1.47 34.78 -8.13
CA ASP A 587 -1.79 34.04 -9.35
C ASP A 587 -0.96 32.74 -9.44
N GLU A 588 0.34 32.81 -9.17
CA GLU A 588 1.21 31.63 -9.14
C GLU A 588 0.77 30.61 -8.09
N LEU A 589 0.49 31.05 -6.86
CA LEU A 589 0.03 30.19 -5.77
C LEU A 589 -1.33 29.55 -6.06
N TRP A 590 -2.24 30.29 -6.71
CA TRP A 590 -3.53 29.78 -7.14
C TRP A 590 -3.38 28.75 -8.26
N ARG A 591 -2.51 29.01 -9.26
CA ARG A 591 -2.20 28.08 -10.37
C ARG A 591 -1.55 26.78 -9.89
N CYS A 592 -0.72 26.84 -8.85
CA CYS A 592 -0.14 25.64 -8.22
C CYS A 592 -1.12 24.89 -7.31
N ALA A 593 -2.39 25.31 -7.26
CA ALA A 593 -3.43 24.77 -6.37
C ALA A 593 -3.00 24.75 -4.90
N LEU A 594 -2.21 25.73 -4.45
CA LEU A 594 -1.84 25.90 -3.04
C LEU A 594 -2.84 26.77 -2.29
N ILE A 595 -3.50 27.69 -3.01
CA ILE A 595 -4.55 28.57 -2.49
C ILE A 595 -5.77 28.56 -3.41
N VAL A 596 -6.96 28.79 -2.85
CA VAL A 596 -8.23 28.91 -3.58
C VAL A 596 -8.96 30.18 -3.12
N ALA A 597 -9.72 30.81 -4.02
CA ALA A 597 -10.61 31.91 -3.66
C ALA A 597 -11.82 31.39 -2.88
N ALA A 598 -12.05 31.92 -1.68
CA ALA A 598 -13.16 31.54 -0.79
C ALA A 598 -14.28 32.60 -0.74
N GLY A 599 -14.15 33.69 -1.51
CA GLY A 599 -15.10 34.79 -1.58
C GLY A 599 -14.54 35.99 -2.33
N ALA A 600 -15.24 37.12 -2.28
CA ALA A 600 -14.69 38.38 -2.78
C ALA A 600 -13.53 38.81 -1.86
N ASP A 601 -12.32 38.81 -2.41
CA ASP A 601 -11.08 39.26 -1.74
C ASP A 601 -10.61 38.42 -0.54
N VAL A 602 -11.05 37.15 -0.45
CA VAL A 602 -10.61 36.19 0.58
C VAL A 602 -10.03 34.95 -0.09
N TYR A 603 -8.81 34.58 0.32
CA TYR A 603 -8.13 33.36 -0.10
C TYR A 603 -8.02 32.40 1.08
N THR A 604 -8.06 31.10 0.75
CA THR A 604 -7.82 30.01 1.70
C THR A 604 -6.75 29.08 1.16
N PHE A 605 -6.06 28.37 2.04
CA PHE A 605 -5.22 27.24 1.63
C PHE A 605 -6.09 26.13 1.02
N SER A 606 -5.62 25.51 -0.07
CA SER A 606 -6.31 24.38 -0.70
C SER A 606 -6.39 23.15 0.20
N HIS A 607 -5.42 23.01 1.11
CA HIS A 607 -5.37 21.96 2.14
C HIS A 607 -4.78 22.53 3.43
N GLU A 608 -5.42 22.26 4.56
CA GLU A 608 -4.92 22.68 5.88
C GLU A 608 -3.53 22.07 6.18
N LEU A 609 -3.29 20.84 5.73
CA LEU A 609 -1.99 20.17 5.84
C LEU A 609 -0.85 20.94 5.15
N VAL A 610 -1.11 21.60 4.02
CA VAL A 610 -0.10 22.41 3.33
C VAL A 610 0.32 23.57 4.22
N ARG A 611 -0.65 24.25 4.84
CA ARG A 611 -0.40 25.33 5.79
C ARG A 611 0.43 24.83 6.97
N GLU A 612 0.04 23.71 7.56
CA GLU A 612 0.75 23.14 8.72
C GLU A 612 2.19 22.74 8.40
N VAL A 613 2.45 22.10 7.26
CA VAL A 613 3.82 21.76 6.84
C VAL A 613 4.68 23.01 6.69
N ILE A 614 4.12 24.06 6.07
CA ILE A 614 4.85 25.32 5.88
C ILE A 614 5.12 25.96 7.22
N TYR A 615 4.10 26.11 8.07
CA TYR A 615 4.23 26.72 9.39
C TYR A 615 5.24 25.94 10.27
N ARG A 616 5.16 24.61 10.31
CA ARG A 616 6.09 23.74 11.05
C ARG A 616 7.51 23.77 10.45
N GLY A 617 7.65 23.97 9.14
CA GLY A 617 8.96 24.12 8.47
C GLY A 617 9.68 25.43 8.78
N LEU A 618 8.98 26.45 9.28
CA LEU A 618 9.60 27.71 9.71
C LEU A 618 10.41 27.50 11.01
N SER A 619 11.60 28.10 11.08
CA SER A 619 12.36 28.16 12.33
C SER A 619 11.66 29.05 13.37
N ASP A 620 11.88 28.78 14.66
CA ASP A 620 11.24 29.54 15.75
C ASP A 620 11.53 31.05 15.68
N ALA A 621 12.74 31.44 15.24
CA ALA A 621 13.08 32.83 15.01
C ALA A 621 12.25 33.45 13.88
N ARG A 622 12.03 32.71 12.78
CA ARG A 622 11.26 33.17 11.63
C ARG A 622 9.76 33.21 11.93
N ARG A 623 9.23 32.23 12.67
CA ARG A 623 7.83 32.27 13.15
C ARG A 623 7.57 33.51 13.99
N ARG A 624 8.38 33.76 15.03
CA ARG A 624 8.22 34.94 15.89
C ARG A 624 8.30 36.25 15.11
N HIS A 625 9.21 36.33 14.15
CA HIS A 625 9.34 37.48 13.27
C HIS A 625 8.07 37.72 12.42
N LEU A 626 7.55 36.67 11.79
CA LEU A 626 6.34 36.75 10.97
C LEU A 626 5.09 37.04 11.80
N HIS A 627 4.93 36.42 12.98
CA HIS A 627 3.83 36.73 13.90
C HIS A 627 3.80 38.20 14.29
N ARG A 628 4.98 38.79 14.56
CA ARG A 628 5.09 40.23 14.84
C ARG A 628 4.64 41.08 13.65
N ARG A 629 5.09 40.76 12.44
CA ARG A 629 4.74 41.50 11.21
C ARG A 629 3.24 41.41 10.92
N VAL A 630 2.65 40.23 11.06
CA VAL A 630 1.21 40.02 10.86
C VAL A 630 0.41 40.82 11.90
N ALA A 631 0.79 40.77 13.18
CA ALA A 631 0.12 41.55 14.22
C ALA A 631 0.18 43.06 13.95
N GLN A 632 1.33 43.58 13.52
CA GLN A 632 1.49 44.99 13.15
C GLN A 632 0.61 45.36 11.94
N ALA A 633 0.58 44.51 10.91
CA ALA A 633 -0.26 44.72 9.73
C ALA A 633 -1.76 44.73 10.07
N MET A 634 -2.20 43.85 10.98
CA MET A 634 -3.59 43.83 11.46
C MET A 634 -3.95 45.13 12.20
N VAL A 635 -3.04 45.66 13.04
CA VAL A 635 -3.24 46.94 13.74
C VAL A 635 -3.30 48.12 12.77
N GLU A 636 -2.42 48.15 11.77
CA GLU A 636 -2.42 49.21 10.76
C GLU A 636 -3.73 49.20 9.94
N LEU A 637 -4.27 48.03 9.62
CA LEU A 637 -5.53 47.90 8.88
C LEU A 637 -6.77 48.20 9.74
N SER A 638 -6.78 47.82 11.03
CA SER A 638 -7.91 48.09 11.92
C SER A 638 -8.05 49.57 12.31
N THR A 639 -7.00 50.39 12.13
CA THR A 639 -7.07 51.83 12.37
C THR A 639 -7.88 52.61 11.32
N GLY A 640 -8.23 51.98 10.17
CA GLY A 640 -8.96 52.61 9.07
C GLY A 640 -10.49 52.59 9.20
N ASP A 641 -11.07 51.51 9.74
CA ASP A 641 -12.53 51.31 9.89
C ASP A 641 -12.89 51.07 11.37
N ARG A 642 -12.91 52.16 12.16
CA ARG A 642 -13.42 52.13 13.54
C ARG A 642 -14.94 52.20 13.56
N GLN A 643 -15.62 51.14 13.12
CA GLN A 643 -17.05 50.94 13.43
C GLN A 643 -17.33 49.48 13.84
N GLU A 644 -17.40 49.30 15.16
CA GLU A 644 -18.35 48.43 15.87
C GLU A 644 -18.48 46.95 15.42
N MET A 645 -17.42 46.13 15.54
CA MET A 645 -17.57 44.67 15.64
C MET A 645 -16.32 43.96 16.24
N PHE A 646 -15.76 44.46 17.35
CA PHE A 646 -14.45 44.02 17.85
C PHE A 646 -14.53 43.18 19.13
N THR A 647 -14.47 41.86 18.98
CA THR A 647 -13.96 40.94 20.04
C THR A 647 -13.10 39.83 19.44
N ASP A 648 -13.38 39.41 18.20
CA ASP A 648 -12.65 38.30 17.57
C ASP A 648 -11.34 38.77 16.92
N GLU A 649 -11.30 39.96 16.32
CA GLU A 649 -10.07 40.51 15.71
C GLU A 649 -9.01 40.90 16.74
N ASP A 650 -9.40 41.55 17.84
CA ASP A 650 -8.47 41.92 18.92
C ASP A 650 -7.87 40.69 19.63
N ASN A 651 -8.67 39.62 19.80
CA ASN A 651 -8.17 38.33 20.27
C ASN A 651 -7.16 37.70 19.31
N ARG A 652 -7.39 37.80 17.99
CA ARG A 652 -6.42 37.32 16.99
C ARG A 652 -5.13 38.15 17.05
N ILE A 653 -5.22 39.48 17.12
CA ILE A 653 -4.06 40.38 17.26
C ILE A 653 -3.26 40.03 18.52
N ALA A 654 -3.93 39.88 19.66
CA ALA A 654 -3.30 39.47 20.92
C ALA A 654 -2.60 38.11 20.81
N THR A 655 -3.23 37.14 20.14
CA THR A 655 -2.65 35.81 19.91
C THR A 655 -1.37 35.88 19.07
N HIS A 656 -1.35 36.68 17.99
CA HIS A 656 -0.13 36.86 17.19
C HIS A 656 0.99 37.58 17.98
N PHE A 657 0.67 38.59 18.80
CA PHE A 657 1.68 39.22 19.66
C PHE A 657 2.21 38.27 20.75
N ALA A 658 1.36 37.43 21.32
CA ALA A 658 1.78 36.41 22.28
C ALA A 658 2.74 35.38 21.63
N LEU A 659 2.40 34.88 20.44
CA LEU A 659 3.25 33.97 19.66
C LEU A 659 4.54 34.63 19.12
N ALA A 660 4.64 35.96 19.18
CA ALA A 660 5.84 36.73 18.83
C ALA A 660 6.75 37.07 20.03
N ASP A 661 6.47 36.51 21.22
CA ASP A 661 7.08 36.85 22.53
C ASP A 661 6.91 38.34 22.90
N ARG A 662 5.82 38.99 22.47
CA ARG A 662 5.52 40.40 22.76
C ARG A 662 4.37 40.52 23.78
N ILE A 663 4.59 39.94 24.96
CA ILE A 663 3.62 39.88 26.05
C ILE A 663 2.98 41.24 26.41
N PRO A 664 3.73 42.37 26.46
CA PRO A 664 3.13 43.68 26.78
C PRO A 664 2.13 44.18 25.73
N GLU A 665 2.40 43.90 24.45
CA GLU A 665 1.51 44.27 23.34
C GLU A 665 0.30 43.33 23.29
N ALA A 666 0.49 42.03 23.56
CA ALA A 666 -0.60 41.07 23.66
C ALA A 666 -1.59 41.43 24.78
N ALA A 667 -1.09 41.86 25.95
CA ALA A 667 -1.93 42.25 27.08
C ALA A 667 -2.78 43.50 26.80
N HIS A 668 -2.30 44.43 25.96
CA HIS A 668 -3.04 45.64 25.58
C HIS A 668 -4.32 45.34 24.81
N PHE A 669 -4.30 44.32 23.95
CA PHE A 669 -5.45 43.92 23.13
C PHE A 669 -6.35 42.87 23.80
N GLN A 670 -5.93 42.24 24.90
CA GLN A 670 -6.80 41.35 25.72
C GLN A 670 -7.64 42.10 26.78
N THR A 671 -7.33 43.37 27.03
CA THR A 671 -7.96 44.18 28.11
C THR A 671 -8.89 45.28 27.61
N GLN A 672 -9.03 45.43 26.29
CA GLN A 672 -10.06 46.25 25.63
C GLN A 672 -11.26 45.37 25.31
#